data_AF-A0A0H4WST6-F1
#
_entry.id   AF-A0A0H4WST6-F1
#
_cell.length_a   1.000
_cell.length_b   1.000
_cell.length_c   1.000
_cell.angle_alpha   90.00
_cell.angle_beta   90.00
_cell.angle_gamma   90.00
#
_symmetry.space_group_name_H-M   'P 1'
#
loop_
_entity.id
_entity.type
_entity.pdbx_description
1 polymer ?
#
loop_
_entity_poly.entity_id
_entity_poly.type
_entity_poly.pdbx_seq_one_letter_code
_entity_poly.pdbx_strand_id
1 'polypeptide(L)'
;MRNQGLHWGAMLLIGALCLTGSALAQELTQRSPEALHVERREQLVKLWGTVRFRHPSAFSKPADWDAAFVAAMPKVEAARDDAAYAAAVQGMLAALGDPATKVDHEAPPAIGPAPALRGLKTWEKDVLVLDLRNLLGAQARQGLQDLRQTLDADAAKARVVVLDLRMRGLQRYGPPWVLPQVLPHLVGGELRVPGMREVVHVGLKPQNGDSSLYFTEFAVAPDDLIEGTPGKKPSLLVFLVDEGSAIDPAILALQANGKALLVAEGPLDDSAINMQETVALGGGYRALVSVNESVLALSADISRPARARMDGADEGMRQALALAARPPKRKAPTTALLRPAGVWRPEPGYENAPYPSREQRLLAGAKLWTVVRYFFPYTHLMDQPWESRLPGLLQKLEEAPDAKAYALALAEAGTWLQDGHVVMRGHPELQRFFGVGPQIWVTDIDGKAVVLEVRTPEAAPGLAVGDVIEKVNGEPMEARVRRFAPYTSGATPASLRDTVLRRALSGAEGTTSTLTVRGAQGPKDVKLTHQSGWTPPATTQAPYRILEGNIGFVDFRLLEAWQVPEVFEKLKGTRGIVFDLRNYPRGSMWALGPYIDVKGSRPYAQYERPMTGGMREGRQKLSDAVPASETPKYRGRTVTLIDTRTMSQAEHTGLMLEATADTRFLGSATAGTNGDITHAVLPGGIQFTFTGQEVRHGDGRQLQRKGLVPHVKLRPTVAGLQVGRDELLERAIQLLRDTPAP
;
A
#
# COMPACT_ATOMS: atom_id res chain seq x y z
N MET A 1 65.91 50.11 -0.92
CA MET A 1 64.69 50.50 -0.18
C MET A 1 63.49 50.40 -1.10
N ARG A 2 62.82 49.25 -1.18
CA ARG A 2 61.53 49.04 -1.88
C ARG A 2 60.89 47.78 -1.29
N ASN A 3 59.57 47.78 -1.21
CA ASN A 3 58.66 46.76 -0.64
C ASN A 3 58.36 46.84 0.86
N GLN A 4 57.56 47.84 1.26
CA GLN A 4 56.65 47.76 2.42
C GLN A 4 55.26 48.36 2.12
N GLY A 5 54.75 48.22 0.90
CA GLY A 5 53.47 48.85 0.48
C GLY A 5 52.34 47.88 0.10
N LEU A 6 52.56 46.56 0.11
CA LEU A 6 51.60 45.61 -0.50
C LEU A 6 50.83 44.71 0.48
N HIS A 7 51.07 44.81 1.80
CA HIS A 7 50.51 43.86 2.76
C HIS A 7 49.23 44.33 3.48
N TRP A 8 48.89 45.62 3.43
CA TRP A 8 47.68 46.13 4.13
C TRP A 8 46.42 46.18 3.25
N GLY A 9 46.55 46.25 1.92
CA GLY A 9 45.40 46.22 1.01
C GLY A 9 44.77 44.82 0.83
N ALA A 10 45.59 43.76 0.86
CA ALA A 10 45.11 42.38 0.69
C ALA A 10 44.40 41.83 1.93
N MET A 11 44.81 42.24 3.15
CA MET A 11 44.14 41.81 4.38
C MET A 11 42.76 42.46 4.59
N LEU A 12 42.56 43.71 4.14
CA LEU A 12 41.26 44.38 4.22
C LEU A 12 40.26 43.86 3.16
N LEU A 13 40.72 43.43 1.98
CA LEU A 13 39.86 42.81 0.97
C LEU A 13 39.48 41.36 1.33
N ILE A 14 40.37 40.58 1.96
CA ILE A 14 40.03 39.22 2.43
C ILE A 14 39.12 39.27 3.67
N GLY A 15 39.32 40.24 4.58
CA GLY A 15 38.42 40.47 5.72
C GLY A 15 37.01 40.87 5.31
N ALA A 16 36.86 41.72 4.28
CA ALA A 16 35.55 42.12 3.74
C ALA A 16 34.85 40.97 3.00
N LEU A 17 35.57 40.15 2.21
CA LEU A 17 35.01 38.98 1.52
C LEU A 17 34.60 37.84 2.47
N CYS A 18 35.31 37.65 3.59
CA CYS A 18 34.93 36.66 4.61
C CYS A 18 33.73 37.11 5.46
N LEU A 19 33.56 38.42 5.73
CA LEU A 19 32.41 38.94 6.45
C LEU A 19 31.13 39.01 5.59
N THR A 20 31.25 39.30 4.29
CA THR A 20 30.08 39.24 3.37
C THR A 20 29.75 37.81 2.92
N GLY A 21 30.74 36.93 2.81
CA GLY A 21 30.54 35.52 2.47
C GLY A 21 29.85 34.72 3.59
N SER A 22 30.09 35.08 4.85
CA SER A 22 29.44 34.46 6.01
C SER A 22 27.97 34.90 6.16
N ALA A 23 27.68 36.17 5.88
CA ALA A 23 26.32 36.70 5.86
C ALA A 23 25.50 36.19 4.67
N LEU A 24 26.10 36.10 3.47
CA LEU A 24 25.46 35.52 2.27
C LEU A 24 25.29 33.99 2.38
N ALA A 25 26.19 33.28 3.07
CA ALA A 25 26.03 31.86 3.35
C ALA A 25 24.99 31.58 4.45
N GLN A 26 24.84 32.47 5.45
CA GLN A 26 23.75 32.43 6.43
C GLN A 26 22.40 32.81 5.83
N GLU A 27 22.34 33.74 4.88
CA GLU A 27 21.11 34.05 4.12
C GLU A 27 20.71 32.90 3.17
N LEU A 28 21.66 32.09 2.69
CA LEU A 28 21.38 30.91 1.85
C LEU A 28 20.91 29.67 2.63
N THR A 29 20.82 29.72 3.97
CA THR A 29 20.41 28.56 4.81
C THR A 29 19.14 28.77 5.63
N GLN A 30 18.56 29.97 5.67
CA GLN A 30 17.26 30.18 6.32
C GLN A 30 16.13 29.89 5.34
N ARG A 31 15.50 28.72 5.50
CA ARG A 31 14.23 28.41 4.82
C ARG A 31 13.21 29.48 5.19
N SER A 32 12.44 29.95 4.21
CA SER A 32 11.32 30.85 4.50
C SER A 32 10.34 30.17 5.47
N PRO A 33 9.65 30.92 6.35
CA PRO A 33 8.64 30.34 7.24
C PRO A 33 7.60 29.50 6.51
N GLU A 34 7.21 29.94 5.32
CA GLU A 34 6.26 29.23 4.45
C GLU A 34 6.82 27.89 3.94
N ALA A 35 8.07 27.86 3.47
CA ALA A 35 8.72 26.62 3.05
C ALA A 35 8.86 25.61 4.21
N LEU A 36 9.12 26.11 5.42
CA LEU A 36 9.21 25.28 6.63
C LEU A 36 7.83 24.72 7.03
N HIS A 37 6.76 25.50 6.92
CA HIS A 37 5.40 25.00 7.18
C HIS A 37 5.01 23.88 6.22
N VAL A 38 5.29 24.05 4.93
CA VAL A 38 5.01 23.04 3.90
C VAL A 38 5.77 21.74 4.20
N GLU A 39 7.08 21.82 4.46
CA GLU A 39 7.89 20.65 4.81
C GLU A 39 7.36 19.93 6.05
N ARG A 40 7.06 20.66 7.13
CA ARG A 40 6.56 20.05 8.38
C ARG A 40 5.22 19.34 8.20
N ARG A 41 4.32 19.88 7.36
CA ARG A 41 3.06 19.20 6.97
C ARG A 41 3.33 17.92 6.20
N GLU A 42 4.24 17.97 5.23
CA GLU A 42 4.62 16.78 4.47
C GLU A 42 5.19 15.67 5.35
N GLN A 43 6.08 16.01 6.29
CA GLN A 43 6.65 15.03 7.21
C GLN A 43 5.58 14.46 8.15
N LEU A 44 4.63 15.29 8.60
CA LEU A 44 3.51 14.82 9.42
C LEU A 44 2.63 13.81 8.65
N VAL A 45 2.38 14.06 7.35
CA VAL A 45 1.63 13.13 6.47
C VAL A 45 2.38 11.81 6.28
N LYS A 46 3.69 11.87 6.02
CA LYS A 46 4.52 10.67 5.86
C LYS A 46 4.52 9.84 7.14
N LEU A 47 4.72 10.49 8.29
CA LEU A 47 4.65 9.84 9.60
C LEU A 47 3.27 9.23 9.86
N TRP A 48 2.18 9.93 9.54
CA TRP A 48 0.82 9.40 9.66
C TRP A 48 0.66 8.09 8.89
N GLY A 49 1.14 8.04 7.65
CA GLY A 49 1.10 6.85 6.79
C GLY A 49 1.93 5.69 7.30
N THR A 50 3.18 5.97 7.68
CA THR A 50 4.09 4.95 8.25
C THR A 50 3.46 4.29 9.48
N VAL A 51 2.96 5.10 10.42
CA VAL A 51 2.29 4.57 11.61
C VAL A 51 1.03 3.78 11.22
N ARG A 52 0.19 4.33 10.34
CA ARG A 52 -1.09 3.71 9.95
C ARG A 52 -0.92 2.30 9.38
N PHE A 53 0.14 2.05 8.61
CA PHE A 53 0.32 0.80 7.88
C PHE A 53 1.43 -0.10 8.42
N ARG A 54 2.11 0.30 9.49
CA ARG A 54 3.21 -0.50 10.07
C ARG A 54 3.15 -0.65 11.58
N HIS A 55 2.48 0.26 12.30
CA HIS A 55 2.45 0.22 13.76
C HIS A 55 1.33 -0.71 14.29
N PRO A 56 1.63 -1.70 15.16
CA PRO A 56 0.65 -2.60 15.77
C PRO A 56 -0.60 -1.92 16.36
N SER A 57 -0.43 -0.87 17.18
CA SER A 57 -1.58 -0.18 17.79
C SER A 57 -2.49 0.56 16.79
N ALA A 58 -1.96 1.04 15.65
CA ALA A 58 -2.73 1.82 14.70
C ALA A 58 -3.77 0.95 13.96
N PHE A 59 -3.48 -0.35 13.82
CA PHE A 59 -4.36 -1.35 13.21
C PHE A 59 -5.74 -1.45 13.88
N SER A 60 -5.83 -1.23 15.20
CA SER A 60 -7.09 -1.34 15.97
C SER A 60 -7.75 -0.01 16.31
N LYS A 61 -7.10 1.12 15.99
CA LYS A 61 -7.54 2.47 16.40
C LYS A 61 -7.51 3.49 15.25
N PRO A 62 -8.07 3.19 14.06
CA PRO A 62 -8.01 4.11 12.92
C PRO A 62 -8.63 5.48 13.24
N ALA A 63 -9.76 5.51 13.94
CA ALA A 63 -10.44 6.75 14.33
C ALA A 63 -9.59 7.63 15.26
N ASP A 64 -8.96 7.03 16.28
CA ASP A 64 -8.14 7.76 17.25
C ASP A 64 -6.87 8.30 16.58
N TRP A 65 -6.30 7.55 15.63
CA TRP A 65 -5.11 7.98 14.89
C TRP A 65 -5.40 9.17 13.97
N ASP A 66 -6.54 9.16 13.29
CA ASP A 66 -7.00 10.27 12.47
C ASP A 66 -7.29 11.52 13.30
N ALA A 67 -7.92 11.35 14.47
CA ALA A 67 -8.15 12.44 15.41
C ALA A 67 -6.83 13.03 15.93
N ALA A 68 -5.81 12.19 16.20
CA ALA A 68 -4.49 12.64 16.62
C ALA A 68 -3.80 13.50 15.56
N PHE A 69 -3.86 13.11 14.29
CA PHE A 69 -3.34 13.91 13.18
C PHE A 69 -4.03 15.27 13.08
N VAL A 70 -5.37 15.28 13.10
CA VAL A 70 -6.18 16.50 13.04
C VAL A 70 -5.84 17.45 14.19
N ALA A 71 -5.65 16.92 15.41
CA ALA A 71 -5.28 17.72 16.58
C ALA A 71 -3.82 18.21 16.57
N ALA A 72 -2.91 17.50 15.90
CA ALA A 72 -1.50 17.84 15.83
C ALA A 72 -1.20 18.92 14.78
N MET A 73 -1.93 18.92 13.66
CA MET A 73 -1.73 19.84 12.55
C MET A 73 -1.58 21.32 12.95
N PRO A 74 -2.51 21.95 13.70
CA PRO A 74 -2.36 23.36 14.09
C PRO A 74 -1.17 23.62 15.01
N LYS A 75 -0.77 22.63 15.83
CA LYS A 75 0.38 22.76 16.74
C LYS A 75 1.71 22.70 15.98
N VAL A 76 1.78 21.83 14.97
CA VAL A 76 2.94 21.70 14.07
C VAL A 76 3.16 22.99 13.28
N GLU A 77 2.08 23.61 12.79
CA GLU A 77 2.16 24.87 12.05
C GLU A 77 2.47 26.07 12.94
N ALA A 78 1.98 26.09 14.18
CA ALA A 78 2.25 27.16 15.13
C ALA A 78 3.64 27.08 15.80
N ALA A 79 4.40 26.01 15.57
CA ALA A 79 5.69 25.78 16.20
C ALA A 79 6.73 26.82 15.73
N ARG A 80 7.24 27.61 16.68
CA ARG A 80 8.18 28.72 16.42
C ARG A 80 9.62 28.27 16.23
N ASP A 81 9.95 27.05 16.66
CA ASP A 81 11.25 26.42 16.57
C ASP A 81 11.10 24.90 16.40
N ASP A 82 12.21 24.21 16.15
CA ASP A 82 12.21 22.77 15.88
C ASP A 82 11.88 21.92 17.12
N ALA A 83 12.16 22.43 18.34
CA ALA A 83 11.81 21.74 19.58
C ALA A 83 10.30 21.76 19.84
N ALA A 84 9.63 22.88 19.60
CA ALA A 84 8.17 22.99 19.67
C ALA A 84 7.50 22.12 18.61
N TYR A 85 8.09 22.02 17.41
CA TYR A 85 7.63 21.12 16.35
C TYR A 85 7.75 19.66 16.76
N ALA A 86 8.93 19.24 17.26
CA ALA A 86 9.16 17.90 17.79
C ALA A 86 8.18 17.54 18.92
N ALA A 87 7.91 18.47 19.84
CA ALA A 87 6.94 18.27 20.91
C ALA A 87 5.49 18.11 20.39
N ALA A 88 5.10 18.86 19.35
CA ALA A 88 3.80 18.71 18.71
C ALA A 88 3.65 17.33 18.04
N VAL A 89 4.69 16.86 17.34
CA VAL A 89 4.73 15.52 16.73
C VAL A 89 4.70 14.43 17.81
N GLN A 90 5.47 14.57 18.90
CA GLN A 90 5.44 13.63 20.02
C GLN A 90 4.04 13.56 20.65
N GLY A 91 3.33 14.68 20.74
CA GLY A 91 1.94 14.73 21.20
C GLY A 91 0.97 13.95 20.31
N MET A 92 1.21 13.90 18.99
CA MET A 92 0.47 13.03 18.07
C MET A 92 0.76 11.55 18.35
N LEU A 93 2.04 11.18 18.43
CA LEU A 93 2.47 9.79 18.66
C LEU A 93 1.98 9.22 19.99
N ALA A 94 1.81 10.07 21.01
CA ALA A 94 1.27 9.66 22.31
C ALA A 94 -0.13 9.02 22.23
N ALA A 95 -0.93 9.31 21.18
CA ALA A 95 -2.24 8.69 20.96
C ALA A 95 -2.16 7.16 20.74
N LEU A 96 -1.00 6.63 20.33
CA LEU A 96 -0.77 5.20 20.16
C LEU A 96 -0.78 4.44 21.49
N GLY A 97 -0.45 5.14 22.59
CA GLY A 97 -0.19 4.51 23.88
C GLY A 97 1.06 3.61 23.87
N ASP A 98 1.96 3.82 22.91
CA ASP A 98 3.25 3.13 22.81
C ASP A 98 4.39 4.10 23.18
N PRO A 99 4.98 3.99 24.38
CA PRO A 99 6.12 4.82 24.78
C PRO A 99 7.38 4.58 23.95
N ALA A 100 7.48 3.43 23.27
CA ALA A 100 8.61 3.15 22.39
C ALA A 100 8.57 4.01 21.12
N THR A 101 7.37 4.35 20.64
CA THR A 101 7.17 5.22 19.48
C THR A 101 7.30 6.69 19.89
N LYS A 102 8.44 7.30 19.54
CA LYS A 102 8.84 8.62 20.06
C LYS A 102 9.64 9.46 19.07
N VAL A 103 9.70 10.76 19.32
CA VAL A 103 10.58 11.70 18.63
C VAL A 103 11.93 11.73 19.36
N ASP A 104 13.02 11.60 18.60
CA ASP A 104 14.40 11.64 19.08
C ASP A 104 15.22 12.61 18.23
N HIS A 105 16.33 13.10 18.78
CA HIS A 105 17.32 13.84 18.00
C HIS A 105 18.06 12.89 17.05
N GLU A 106 18.42 13.41 15.87
CA GLU A 106 19.23 12.67 14.89
C GLU A 106 20.67 12.47 15.39
N ALA A 107 21.22 13.49 16.05
CA ALA A 107 22.54 13.42 16.66
C ALA A 107 22.47 12.64 17.99
N PRO A 108 23.27 11.58 18.17
CA PRO A 108 23.36 10.89 19.45
C PRO A 108 23.93 11.86 20.51
N PRO A 109 23.49 11.75 21.78
CA PRO A 109 24.05 12.56 22.84
C PRO A 109 25.56 12.36 22.97
N ALA A 110 26.28 13.43 23.35
CA ALA A 110 27.71 13.37 23.59
C ALA A 110 28.03 12.28 24.62
N ILE A 111 28.91 11.35 24.25
CA ILE A 111 29.25 10.19 25.08
C ILE A 111 30.22 10.67 26.16
N GLY A 112 29.88 10.44 27.42
CA GLY A 112 30.79 10.64 28.55
C GLY A 112 31.96 9.65 28.53
N PRO A 113 32.91 9.74 29.47
CA PRO A 113 33.95 8.73 29.60
C PRO A 113 33.34 7.34 29.83
N ALA A 114 33.90 6.32 29.18
CA ALA A 114 33.42 4.95 29.29
C ALA A 114 33.48 4.48 30.76
N PRO A 115 32.45 3.76 31.24
CA PRO A 115 32.46 3.24 32.61
C PRO A 115 33.55 2.19 32.79
N ALA A 116 34.09 2.10 34.02
CA ALA A 116 34.92 0.97 34.41
C ALA A 116 34.05 -0.29 34.49
N LEU A 117 34.37 -1.29 33.66
CA LEU A 117 33.64 -2.55 33.59
C LEU A 117 34.18 -3.55 34.62
N ARG A 118 33.33 -4.46 35.12
CA ARG A 118 33.82 -5.66 35.82
C ARG A 118 34.52 -6.55 34.79
N GLY A 119 35.40 -7.44 35.24
CA GLY A 119 35.94 -8.47 34.35
C GLY A 119 34.80 -9.29 33.72
N LEU A 120 34.98 -9.71 32.46
CA LEU A 120 33.98 -10.48 31.70
C LEU A 120 33.39 -11.65 32.50
N LYS A 121 34.23 -12.31 33.31
CA LYS A 121 33.86 -13.39 34.22
C LYS A 121 34.34 -13.08 35.64
N THR A 122 33.42 -12.93 36.58
CA THR A 122 33.73 -12.80 38.03
C THR A 122 32.84 -13.69 38.87
N TRP A 123 33.28 -14.03 40.09
CA TRP A 123 32.55 -14.92 41.00
C TRP A 123 32.27 -14.25 42.34
N GLU A 124 31.04 -14.44 42.83
CA GLU A 124 30.58 -14.03 44.15
C GLU A 124 30.00 -15.27 44.84
N LYS A 125 30.84 -16.01 45.57
CA LYS A 125 30.51 -17.35 46.12
C LYS A 125 30.08 -18.32 45.02
N ASP A 126 28.79 -18.70 44.98
CA ASP A 126 28.20 -19.62 44.01
C ASP A 126 27.44 -18.90 42.88
N VAL A 127 27.59 -17.58 42.78
CA VAL A 127 27.00 -16.73 41.74
C VAL A 127 28.09 -16.34 40.74
N LEU A 128 27.87 -16.67 39.47
CA LEU A 128 28.70 -16.24 38.35
C LEU A 128 28.16 -14.91 37.83
N VAL A 129 29.03 -13.90 37.69
CA VAL A 129 28.68 -12.61 37.10
C VAL A 129 29.38 -12.50 35.74
N LEU A 130 28.57 -12.36 34.69
CA LEU A 130 29.01 -12.14 33.32
C LEU A 130 28.75 -10.69 32.93
N ASP A 131 29.81 -9.90 32.83
CA ASP A 131 29.73 -8.52 32.35
C ASP A 131 29.92 -8.51 30.82
N LEU A 132 28.83 -8.70 30.09
CA LEU A 132 28.85 -8.89 28.64
C LEU A 132 29.22 -7.62 27.88
N ARG A 133 29.27 -6.47 28.56
CA ARG A 133 29.73 -5.20 27.98
C ARG A 133 31.20 -5.25 27.57
N ASN A 134 31.99 -6.16 28.16
CA ASN A 134 33.35 -6.44 27.71
C ASN A 134 33.42 -6.99 26.26
N LEU A 135 32.29 -7.39 25.68
CA LEU A 135 32.18 -7.93 24.32
C LEU A 135 31.73 -6.87 23.29
N LEU A 136 31.87 -5.57 23.60
CA LEU A 136 31.50 -4.45 22.72
C LEU A 136 32.67 -3.83 21.93
N GLY A 137 33.91 -4.24 22.20
CA GLY A 137 35.13 -3.64 21.63
C GLY A 137 35.88 -4.52 20.63
N ALA A 138 37.06 -4.07 20.21
CA ALA A 138 37.89 -4.76 19.20
C ALA A 138 38.26 -6.21 19.57
N GLN A 139 38.29 -6.54 20.87
CA GLN A 139 38.60 -7.89 21.38
C GLN A 139 37.36 -8.78 21.59
N ALA A 140 36.16 -8.31 21.22
CA ALA A 140 34.91 -9.03 21.48
C ALA A 140 34.88 -10.46 20.94
N ARG A 141 35.42 -10.69 19.74
CA ARG A 141 35.45 -12.03 19.12
C ARG A 141 36.30 -13.01 19.93
N GLN A 142 37.49 -12.60 20.34
CA GLN A 142 38.38 -13.43 21.16
C GLN A 142 37.75 -13.66 22.54
N GLY A 143 37.26 -12.61 23.19
CA GLY A 143 36.60 -12.71 24.49
C GLY A 143 35.38 -13.64 24.47
N LEU A 144 34.58 -13.63 23.39
CA LEU A 144 33.46 -14.57 23.25
C LEU A 144 33.95 -16.01 23.03
N GLN A 145 34.99 -16.22 22.22
CA GLN A 145 35.57 -17.56 22.02
C GLN A 145 36.10 -18.14 23.33
N ASP A 146 36.85 -17.35 24.09
CA ASP A 146 37.41 -17.75 25.38
C ASP A 146 36.29 -18.06 26.40
N LEU A 147 35.25 -17.21 26.43
CA LEU A 147 34.08 -17.44 27.28
C LEU A 147 33.41 -18.78 26.92
N ARG A 148 33.14 -19.04 25.64
CA ARG A 148 32.46 -20.26 25.17
C ARG A 148 33.21 -21.54 25.53
N GLN A 149 34.55 -21.51 25.59
CA GLN A 149 35.34 -22.68 25.97
C GLN A 149 35.15 -23.10 27.44
N THR A 150 34.83 -22.16 28.33
CA THR A 150 34.71 -22.45 29.76
C THR A 150 33.28 -22.40 30.28
N LEU A 151 32.35 -21.82 29.51
CA LEU A 151 31.02 -21.45 29.99
C LEU A 151 30.20 -22.63 30.50
N ASP A 152 30.26 -23.81 29.87
CA ASP A 152 29.52 -25.00 30.37
C ASP A 152 30.07 -25.49 31.71
N ALA A 153 31.39 -25.50 31.88
CA ALA A 153 32.02 -25.88 33.14
C ALA A 153 31.74 -24.86 34.25
N ASP A 154 31.70 -23.57 33.90
CA ASP A 154 31.34 -22.49 34.82
C ASP A 154 29.86 -22.56 35.19
N ALA A 155 28.97 -22.78 34.22
CA ALA A 155 27.53 -22.92 34.40
C ALA A 155 27.17 -24.12 35.30
N ALA A 156 27.89 -25.23 35.19
CA ALA A 156 27.68 -26.41 36.05
C ALA A 156 28.02 -26.15 37.52
N LYS A 157 28.97 -25.23 37.79
CA LYS A 157 29.38 -24.82 39.14
C LYS A 157 28.46 -23.73 39.71
N ALA A 158 27.95 -22.85 38.87
CA ALA A 158 27.11 -21.73 39.28
C ALA A 158 25.71 -22.17 39.73
N ARG A 159 25.24 -21.66 40.87
CA ARG A 159 23.83 -21.79 41.26
C ARG A 159 22.95 -20.81 40.50
N VAL A 160 23.44 -19.57 40.32
CA VAL A 160 22.79 -18.46 39.63
C VAL A 160 23.81 -17.75 38.75
N VAL A 161 23.38 -17.23 37.61
CA VAL A 161 24.22 -16.37 36.76
C VAL A 161 23.60 -14.98 36.67
N VAL A 162 24.38 -13.93 36.93
CA VAL A 162 24.00 -12.53 36.68
C VAL A 162 24.62 -12.11 35.35
N LEU A 163 23.81 -11.58 34.44
CA LEU A 163 24.26 -11.05 33.15
C LEU A 163 24.04 -9.53 33.13
N ASP A 164 25.13 -8.78 33.03
CA ASP A 164 25.10 -7.32 32.96
C ASP A 164 25.06 -6.87 31.49
N LEU A 165 23.93 -6.27 31.09
CA LEU A 165 23.58 -5.86 29.72
C LEU A 165 23.37 -4.34 29.62
N ARG A 166 23.72 -3.59 30.65
CA ARG A 166 23.56 -2.12 30.70
C ARG A 166 24.41 -1.43 29.64
N MET A 167 23.94 -0.31 29.10
CA MET A 167 24.62 0.40 28.01
C MET A 167 24.90 1.87 28.32
N ARG A 168 24.47 2.39 29.47
CA ARG A 168 24.71 3.77 29.87
C ARG A 168 26.22 4.07 29.91
N GLY A 169 26.63 5.10 29.17
CA GLY A 169 28.04 5.50 29.04
C GLY A 169 28.84 4.72 27.99
N LEU A 170 28.22 3.83 27.21
CA LEU A 170 28.82 3.10 26.09
C LEU A 170 28.14 3.50 24.77
N GLN A 171 28.82 3.33 23.63
CA GLN A 171 28.18 3.57 22.31
C GLN A 171 27.01 2.59 22.07
N ARG A 172 25.94 3.11 21.45
CA ARG A 172 24.57 2.59 21.47
C ARG A 172 24.43 1.19 20.86
N TYR A 173 23.46 0.46 21.42
CA TYR A 173 23.02 -0.92 21.15
C TYR A 173 24.03 -1.98 21.53
N GLY A 174 23.81 -2.57 22.72
CA GLY A 174 24.45 -3.82 23.13
C GLY A 174 24.36 -4.84 22.00
N PRO A 175 25.33 -5.75 21.85
CA PRO A 175 25.38 -6.62 20.69
C PRO A 175 24.26 -7.67 20.78
N PRO A 176 23.14 -7.54 20.03
CA PRO A 176 22.03 -8.49 20.14
C PRO A 176 22.46 -9.92 19.76
N TRP A 177 23.59 -10.04 19.07
CA TRP A 177 24.21 -11.32 18.69
C TRP A 177 24.90 -12.07 19.85
N VAL A 178 25.19 -11.44 20.99
CA VAL A 178 25.90 -12.11 22.10
C VAL A 178 25.01 -13.09 22.85
N LEU A 179 23.78 -12.71 23.20
CA LEU A 179 22.90 -13.56 24.00
C LEU A 179 22.57 -14.90 23.32
N PRO A 180 22.25 -14.97 22.02
CA PRO A 180 22.07 -16.24 21.31
C PRO A 180 23.29 -17.18 21.39
N GLN A 181 24.50 -16.65 21.60
CA GLN A 181 25.74 -17.44 21.72
C GLN A 181 26.02 -17.89 23.17
N VAL A 182 25.43 -17.22 24.16
CA VAL A 182 25.66 -17.46 25.59
C VAL A 182 24.54 -18.33 26.19
N LEU A 183 23.29 -18.08 25.82
CA LEU A 183 22.10 -18.74 26.38
C LEU A 183 22.11 -20.28 26.25
N PRO A 184 22.54 -20.90 25.12
CA PRO A 184 22.61 -22.36 25.02
C PRO A 184 23.46 -23.02 26.11
N HIS A 185 24.42 -22.31 26.71
CA HIS A 185 25.26 -22.82 27.78
C HIS A 185 24.64 -22.64 29.18
N LEU A 186 23.63 -21.78 29.30
CA LEU A 186 23.01 -21.40 30.57
C LEU A 186 21.60 -21.95 30.76
N VAL A 187 20.95 -22.38 29.68
CA VAL A 187 19.60 -22.94 29.66
C VAL A 187 19.67 -24.46 29.55
N GLY A 188 18.77 -25.16 30.24
CA GLY A 188 18.66 -26.62 30.18
C GLY A 188 17.44 -27.06 29.40
N GLY A 189 17.60 -28.06 28.53
CA GLY A 189 16.54 -28.51 27.63
C GLY A 189 16.23 -27.48 26.53
N GLU A 190 15.01 -27.53 26.01
CA GLU A 190 14.54 -26.61 24.97
C GLU A 190 13.84 -25.39 25.57
N LEU A 191 14.20 -24.20 25.07
CA LEU A 191 13.46 -22.96 25.32
C LEU A 191 12.85 -22.47 24.01
N ARG A 192 11.51 -22.50 23.96
CA ARG A 192 10.72 -21.88 22.89
C ARG A 192 10.61 -20.38 23.16
N VAL A 193 11.06 -19.57 22.20
CA VAL A 193 11.02 -18.11 22.25
C VAL A 193 9.95 -17.64 21.27
N PRO A 194 8.81 -17.11 21.77
CA PRO A 194 7.75 -16.62 20.88
C PRO A 194 8.27 -15.55 19.92
N GLY A 195 7.89 -15.66 18.65
CA GLY A 195 8.22 -14.66 17.66
C GLY A 195 7.58 -13.30 17.95
N MET A 196 8.13 -12.25 17.35
CA MET A 196 7.54 -10.91 17.39
C MET A 196 6.28 -10.87 16.52
N ARG A 197 5.30 -10.07 16.94
CA ARG A 197 4.04 -9.84 16.25
C ARG A 197 4.10 -8.54 15.45
N GLU A 198 3.69 -8.58 14.19
CA GLU A 198 3.64 -7.42 13.29
C GLU A 198 2.29 -7.37 12.55
N VAL A 199 1.95 -6.19 12.02
CA VAL A 199 0.80 -6.05 11.13
C VAL A 199 1.27 -6.27 9.70
N VAL A 200 0.57 -7.11 8.94
CA VAL A 200 0.87 -7.38 7.53
C VAL A 200 -0.32 -7.02 6.67
N HIS A 201 -0.07 -6.29 5.60
CA HIS A 201 -1.02 -5.92 4.56
C HIS A 201 -0.60 -6.56 3.24
N VAL A 202 -1.49 -7.31 2.60
CA VAL A 202 -1.33 -7.77 1.21
C VAL A 202 -2.41 -7.09 0.37
N GLY A 203 -2.02 -6.05 -0.35
CA GLY A 203 -2.91 -5.02 -0.87
C GLY A 203 -3.62 -4.24 0.25
N LEU A 204 -4.44 -3.27 -0.15
CA LEU A 204 -5.29 -2.55 0.81
C LEU A 204 -6.58 -3.36 1.03
N LYS A 205 -6.80 -3.84 2.27
CA LYS A 205 -8.12 -4.33 2.67
C LYS A 205 -9.13 -3.16 2.59
N PRO A 206 -10.29 -3.32 1.92
CA PRO A 206 -11.33 -2.29 1.85
C PRO A 206 -11.63 -1.67 3.21
N GLN A 207 -11.49 -0.34 3.29
CA GLN A 207 -11.47 0.36 4.57
C GLN A 207 -12.85 0.45 5.27
N ASN A 208 -13.94 0.15 4.57
CA ASN A 208 -15.30 0.06 5.13
C ASN A 208 -15.65 -1.34 5.69
N GLY A 209 -14.76 -2.34 5.54
CA GLY A 209 -14.99 -3.70 6.02
C GLY A 209 -15.48 -4.70 4.98
N ASP A 210 -15.60 -4.28 3.71
CA ASP A 210 -16.00 -5.19 2.62
C ASP A 210 -15.03 -6.37 2.48
N SER A 211 -15.58 -7.51 2.04
CA SER A 211 -14.78 -8.69 1.70
C SER A 211 -13.99 -8.45 0.42
N SER A 212 -12.73 -8.89 0.39
CA SER A 212 -11.92 -8.92 -0.83
C SER A 212 -10.78 -9.93 -0.70
N LEU A 213 -10.05 -10.16 -1.79
CA LEU A 213 -8.80 -10.93 -1.77
C LEU A 213 -7.64 -10.23 -1.05
N TYR A 214 -7.74 -8.91 -0.83
CA TYR A 214 -6.78 -8.13 -0.05
C TYR A 214 -7.10 -8.28 1.43
N PHE A 215 -6.05 -8.46 2.22
CA PHE A 215 -6.21 -8.71 3.65
C PHE A 215 -5.21 -7.90 4.47
N THR A 216 -5.56 -7.74 5.74
CA THR A 216 -4.69 -7.21 6.76
C THR A 216 -4.85 -8.07 8.01
N GLU A 217 -3.74 -8.51 8.58
CA GLU A 217 -3.73 -9.39 9.74
C GLU A 217 -2.57 -9.08 10.68
N PHE A 218 -2.67 -9.62 11.90
CA PHE A 218 -1.51 -9.74 12.79
C PHE A 218 -0.77 -11.04 12.45
N ALA A 219 0.44 -10.91 11.92
CA ALA A 219 1.34 -12.04 11.72
C ALA A 219 2.26 -12.16 12.94
N VAL A 220 2.45 -13.38 13.42
CA VAL A 220 3.47 -13.68 14.43
C VAL A 220 4.57 -14.45 13.72
N ALA A 221 5.82 -13.98 13.85
CA ALA A 221 6.96 -14.72 13.35
C ALA A 221 7.00 -16.12 13.97
N PRO A 222 7.52 -17.15 13.28
CA PRO A 222 7.73 -18.46 13.87
C PRO A 222 8.57 -18.35 15.16
N ASP A 223 8.29 -19.24 16.11
CA ASP A 223 9.06 -19.29 17.35
C ASP A 223 10.51 -19.70 17.07
N ASP A 224 11.45 -19.04 17.74
CA ASP A 224 12.83 -19.51 17.80
C ASP A 224 12.96 -20.61 18.85
N LEU A 225 13.87 -21.55 18.61
CA LEU A 225 14.20 -22.62 19.54
C LEU A 225 15.65 -22.48 20.00
N ILE A 226 15.85 -22.34 21.31
CA ILE A 226 17.17 -22.39 21.93
C ILE A 226 17.34 -23.75 22.59
N GLU A 227 18.24 -24.57 22.04
CA GLU A 227 18.62 -25.85 22.61
C GLU A 227 19.77 -25.68 23.60
N GLY A 228 19.52 -26.06 24.86
CA GLY A 228 20.51 -26.12 25.91
C GLY A 228 21.54 -27.21 25.65
N THR A 229 22.81 -26.85 25.74
CA THR A 229 23.94 -27.80 25.73
C THR A 229 23.85 -28.78 26.92
N PRO A 230 24.43 -29.99 26.82
CA PRO A 230 24.38 -30.97 27.90
C PRO A 230 25.03 -30.48 29.21
N GLY A 231 24.60 -31.07 30.33
CA GLY A 231 25.19 -30.85 31.65
C GLY A 231 24.31 -30.04 32.60
N LYS A 232 24.81 -29.86 33.83
CA LYS A 232 24.10 -29.11 34.88
C LYS A 232 24.07 -27.62 34.51
N LYS A 233 22.91 -26.99 34.65
CA LYS A 233 22.67 -25.58 34.34
C LYS A 233 22.32 -24.78 35.59
N PRO A 234 22.57 -23.44 35.61
CA PRO A 234 22.16 -22.60 36.72
C PRO A 234 20.65 -22.66 36.94
N SER A 235 20.24 -22.52 38.19
CA SER A 235 18.82 -22.58 38.59
C SER A 235 18.04 -21.31 38.23
N LEU A 236 18.74 -20.19 38.05
CA LEU A 236 18.19 -18.88 37.78
C LEU A 236 19.20 -18.02 37.01
N LEU A 237 18.69 -17.17 36.11
CA LEU A 237 19.43 -16.10 35.45
C LEU A 237 18.92 -14.74 35.95
N VAL A 238 19.80 -13.79 36.22
CA VAL A 238 19.41 -12.42 36.59
C VAL A 238 20.00 -11.46 35.57
N PHE A 239 19.15 -10.79 34.81
CA PHE A 239 19.56 -9.82 33.81
C PHE A 239 19.52 -8.43 34.41
N LEU A 240 20.61 -7.67 34.25
CA LEU A 240 20.70 -6.28 34.66
C LEU A 240 20.73 -5.40 33.41
N VAL A 241 19.75 -4.51 33.26
CA VAL A 241 19.51 -3.68 32.07
C VAL A 241 19.32 -2.21 32.43
N ASP A 242 19.44 -1.33 31.45
CA ASP A 242 19.12 0.09 31.55
C ASP A 242 18.40 0.62 30.30
N GLU A 243 18.12 1.92 30.26
CA GLU A 243 17.45 2.62 29.16
C GLU A 243 18.14 2.49 27.78
N GLY A 244 19.41 2.07 27.75
CA GLY A 244 20.16 1.84 26.52
C GLY A 244 20.27 0.35 26.12
N SER A 245 19.77 -0.57 26.94
CA SER A 245 19.84 -2.01 26.69
C SER A 245 18.90 -2.43 25.55
N ALA A 246 19.41 -3.25 24.63
CA ALA A 246 18.59 -4.05 23.74
C ALA A 246 18.28 -5.39 24.41
N ILE A 247 17.01 -5.72 24.57
CA ILE A 247 16.52 -6.91 25.26
C ILE A 247 16.13 -7.95 24.22
N ASP A 248 16.80 -9.10 24.28
CA ASP A 248 16.48 -10.27 23.48
C ASP A 248 15.15 -10.91 23.95
N PRO A 249 14.20 -11.25 23.06
CA PRO A 249 12.95 -11.92 23.42
C PRO A 249 13.12 -13.20 24.25
N ALA A 250 14.26 -13.89 24.15
CA ALA A 250 14.57 -15.05 24.96
C ALA A 250 14.62 -14.74 26.46
N ILE A 251 14.97 -13.51 26.85
CA ILE A 251 14.92 -13.06 28.26
C ILE A 251 13.48 -13.12 28.78
N LEU A 252 12.50 -12.67 27.98
CA LEU A 252 11.08 -12.72 28.34
C LEU A 252 10.57 -14.15 28.40
N ALA A 253 10.98 -15.01 27.46
CA ALA A 253 10.64 -16.43 27.49
C ALA A 253 11.20 -17.12 28.75
N LEU A 254 12.42 -16.80 29.16
CA LEU A 254 13.01 -17.30 30.41
C LEU A 254 12.28 -16.77 31.64
N GLN A 255 11.90 -15.49 31.65
CA GLN A 255 11.15 -14.88 32.75
C GLN A 255 9.77 -15.53 32.89
N ALA A 256 9.07 -15.74 31.77
CA ALA A 256 7.78 -16.44 31.71
C ALA A 256 7.86 -17.88 32.26
N ASN A 257 8.97 -18.57 32.01
CA ASN A 257 9.25 -19.91 32.55
C ASN A 257 9.80 -19.93 33.99
N GLY A 258 9.87 -18.76 34.65
CA GLY A 258 10.41 -18.63 36.01
C GLY A 258 11.91 -18.91 36.12
N LYS A 259 12.64 -18.81 35.00
CA LYS A 259 14.09 -19.06 34.89
C LYS A 259 14.92 -17.79 34.86
N ALA A 260 14.30 -16.63 34.69
CA ALA A 260 14.97 -15.34 34.73
C ALA A 260 14.28 -14.33 35.64
N LEU A 261 15.07 -13.41 36.19
CA LEU A 261 14.61 -12.15 36.76
C LEU A 261 15.27 -10.98 36.05
N LEU A 262 14.57 -9.86 35.94
CA LEU A 262 15.06 -8.65 35.28
C LEU A 262 15.17 -7.48 36.28
N VAL A 263 16.36 -6.88 36.39
CA VAL A 263 16.62 -5.67 37.18
C VAL A 263 16.90 -4.53 36.21
N ALA A 264 16.09 -3.48 36.26
CA ALA A 264 16.21 -2.31 35.40
C ALA A 264 16.71 -1.07 36.16
N GLU A 265 17.70 -0.37 35.60
CA GLU A 265 18.14 0.96 36.02
C GLU A 265 17.67 2.02 35.01
N GLY A 266 16.70 2.85 35.41
CA GLY A 266 16.06 3.82 34.54
C GLY A 266 14.73 3.33 33.97
N PRO A 267 14.12 4.12 33.07
CA PRO A 267 12.90 3.73 32.40
C PRO A 267 13.16 2.49 31.54
N LEU A 268 12.22 1.54 31.60
CA LEU A 268 12.21 0.34 30.76
C LEU A 268 10.87 0.31 30.02
N ASP A 269 10.95 0.35 28.69
CA ASP A 269 9.81 0.31 27.80
C ASP A 269 10.11 -0.56 26.58
N ASP A 270 9.11 -0.73 25.72
CA ASP A 270 9.20 -1.61 24.56
C ASP A 270 10.23 -1.16 23.52
N SER A 271 10.84 0.04 23.62
CA SER A 271 11.94 0.43 22.71
C SER A 271 13.21 -0.40 22.94
N ALA A 272 13.29 -1.10 24.06
CA ALA A 272 14.35 -2.06 24.32
C ALA A 272 14.21 -3.35 23.48
N ILE A 273 13.01 -3.68 22.97
CA ILE A 273 12.73 -4.96 22.29
C ILE A 273 12.16 -4.78 20.87
N ASN A 274 11.32 -3.77 20.65
CA ASN A 274 10.65 -3.57 19.37
C ASN A 274 11.64 -3.14 18.29
N MET A 275 11.42 -3.64 17.09
CA MET A 275 12.03 -3.07 15.89
C MET A 275 11.38 -1.71 15.61
N GLN A 276 12.22 -0.73 15.29
CA GLN A 276 11.77 0.62 15.04
C GLN A 276 12.19 1.09 13.64
N GLU A 277 11.24 1.63 12.89
CA GLU A 277 11.50 2.37 11.67
C GLU A 277 11.78 3.84 12.00
N THR A 278 12.73 4.44 11.29
CA THR A 278 13.05 5.86 11.44
C THR A 278 12.36 6.66 10.35
N VAL A 279 11.58 7.67 10.75
CA VAL A 279 10.98 8.66 9.86
C VAL A 279 11.64 10.01 10.11
N ALA A 280 12.26 10.60 9.09
CA ALA A 280 12.86 11.93 9.21
C ALA A 280 11.76 12.98 9.43
N LEU A 281 11.99 13.91 10.37
CA LEU A 281 11.08 15.04 10.63
C LEU A 281 11.66 16.38 10.16
N GLY A 282 12.96 16.43 9.87
CA GLY A 282 13.68 17.69 9.65
C GLY A 282 14.06 18.36 10.97
N GLY A 283 14.76 19.51 10.91
CA GLY A 283 15.17 20.25 12.11
C GLY A 283 16.11 19.49 13.06
N GLY A 284 16.79 18.45 12.57
CA GLY A 284 17.65 17.57 13.38
C GLY A 284 16.87 16.55 14.24
N TYR A 285 15.59 16.31 13.93
CA TYR A 285 14.72 15.35 14.61
C TYR A 285 14.26 14.22 13.69
N ARG A 286 13.97 13.08 14.31
CA ARG A 286 13.37 11.90 13.69
C ARG A 286 12.31 11.29 14.59
N ALA A 287 11.31 10.63 14.03
CA ALA A 287 10.45 9.72 14.77
C ALA A 287 11.00 8.29 14.68
N LEU A 288 11.05 7.61 15.82
CA LEU A 288 11.27 6.18 15.95
C LEU A 288 9.89 5.54 16.10
N VAL A 289 9.48 4.71 15.15
CA VAL A 289 8.15 4.11 15.09
C VAL A 289 8.26 2.61 15.29
N SER A 290 7.65 2.07 16.36
CA SER A 290 7.56 0.62 16.55
C SER A 290 6.80 -0.02 15.39
N VAL A 291 7.39 -1.02 14.76
CA VAL A 291 6.76 -1.75 13.64
C VAL A 291 6.35 -3.19 14.00
N ASN A 292 6.75 -3.65 15.19
CA ASN A 292 6.35 -4.92 15.74
C ASN A 292 6.24 -4.81 17.27
N GLU A 293 5.78 -5.87 17.91
CA GLU A 293 5.72 -5.98 19.36
C GLU A 293 5.99 -7.42 19.80
N SER A 294 6.52 -7.59 21.01
CA SER A 294 6.66 -8.92 21.60
C SER A 294 5.30 -9.47 22.04
N VAL A 295 5.03 -10.75 21.78
CA VAL A 295 3.85 -11.44 22.30
C VAL A 295 3.87 -11.50 23.83
N LEU A 296 5.07 -11.54 24.44
CA LEU A 296 5.26 -11.49 25.88
C LEU A 296 5.43 -10.02 26.34
N ALA A 297 4.75 -9.63 27.41
CA ALA A 297 4.90 -8.30 28.00
C ALA A 297 6.29 -8.12 28.63
N LEU A 298 6.91 -6.95 28.41
CA LEU A 298 8.17 -6.57 29.04
C LEU A 298 7.88 -6.03 30.44
N SER A 299 8.52 -6.61 31.47
CA SER A 299 8.43 -6.10 32.83
C SER A 299 9.71 -6.40 33.61
N ALA A 300 10.17 -5.42 34.40
CA ALA A 300 11.25 -5.65 35.35
C ALA A 300 10.70 -6.21 36.66
N ASP A 301 11.41 -7.17 37.24
CA ASP A 301 11.14 -7.66 38.60
C ASP A 301 11.56 -6.63 39.66
N ILE A 302 12.60 -5.83 39.36
CA ILE A 302 13.03 -4.69 40.16
C ILE A 302 13.31 -3.51 39.23
N SER A 303 12.64 -2.38 39.46
CA SER A 303 12.95 -1.11 38.78
C SER A 303 13.61 -0.13 39.76
N ARG A 304 14.68 0.53 39.30
CA ARG A 304 15.44 1.52 40.05
C ARG A 304 15.65 2.79 39.23
N PRO A 305 15.80 3.96 39.85
CA PRO A 305 16.25 5.15 39.13
C PRO A 305 17.59 4.91 38.44
N ALA A 306 17.79 5.53 37.27
CA ALA A 306 19.08 5.49 36.60
C ALA A 306 20.16 6.14 37.48
N ARG A 307 21.40 5.66 37.37
CA ARG A 307 22.50 6.22 38.17
C ARG A 307 22.84 7.64 37.77
N ALA A 308 22.90 8.52 38.77
CA ALA A 308 23.34 9.90 38.58
C ALA A 308 24.83 9.98 38.19
N ARG A 309 25.68 9.14 38.78
CA ARG A 309 27.12 9.08 38.49
C ARG A 309 27.60 7.64 38.34
N MET A 310 28.45 7.40 37.34
CA MET A 310 28.99 6.05 37.05
C MET A 310 30.06 5.59 38.04
N ASP A 311 30.67 6.52 38.80
CA ASP A 311 31.68 6.26 39.84
C ASP A 311 31.09 6.08 41.26
N GLY A 312 29.76 6.13 41.38
CA GLY A 312 29.04 5.89 42.63
C GLY A 312 28.80 4.40 42.92
N ALA A 313 28.12 4.12 44.03
CA ALA A 313 27.77 2.76 44.43
C ALA A 313 26.92 2.04 43.36
N ASP A 314 27.30 0.81 43.02
CA ASP A 314 26.63 -0.03 42.03
C ASP A 314 25.37 -0.70 42.63
N GLU A 315 24.31 0.10 42.82
CA GLU A 315 23.08 -0.36 43.44
C GLU A 315 22.33 -1.41 42.60
N GLY A 316 22.35 -1.29 41.27
CA GLY A 316 21.76 -2.28 40.36
C GLY A 316 22.40 -3.67 40.48
N MET A 317 23.73 -3.77 40.49
CA MET A 317 24.45 -5.04 40.72
C MET A 317 24.22 -5.52 42.13
N ARG A 318 24.20 -4.64 43.14
CA ARG A 318 23.88 -5.02 44.52
C ARG A 318 22.51 -5.70 44.61
N GLN A 319 21.49 -5.15 43.93
CA GLN A 319 20.15 -5.75 43.88
C GLN A 319 20.14 -7.06 43.07
N ALA A 320 20.84 -7.13 41.94
CA ALA A 320 20.97 -8.36 41.16
C ALA A 320 21.62 -9.50 41.97
N LEU A 321 22.70 -9.20 42.69
CA LEU A 321 23.37 -10.15 43.59
C LEU A 321 22.49 -10.51 44.80
N ALA A 322 21.73 -9.56 45.36
CA ALA A 322 20.79 -9.84 46.44
C ALA A 322 19.64 -10.76 45.99
N LEU A 323 19.14 -10.60 44.76
CA LEU A 323 18.20 -11.54 44.15
C LEU A 323 18.84 -12.92 43.94
N ALA A 324 20.06 -12.96 43.41
CA ALA A 324 20.80 -14.20 43.20
C ALA A 324 21.09 -14.97 44.50
N ALA A 325 21.27 -14.27 45.62
CA ALA A 325 21.52 -14.86 46.94
C ALA A 325 20.27 -15.47 47.59
N ARG A 326 19.06 -15.15 47.12
CA ARG A 326 17.81 -15.71 47.64
C ARG A 326 17.50 -17.05 46.95
N PRO A 327 16.97 -18.06 47.67
CA PRO A 327 16.45 -19.25 47.01
C PRO A 327 15.29 -18.84 46.09
N PRO A 328 15.22 -19.36 44.85
CA PRO A 328 14.16 -18.98 43.92
C PRO A 328 12.82 -19.34 44.55
N LYS A 329 11.98 -18.34 44.84
CA LYS A 329 10.55 -18.61 45.07
C LYS A 329 10.07 -19.20 43.76
N ARG A 330 9.71 -20.49 43.75
CA ARG A 330 8.98 -21.12 42.63
C ARG A 330 7.68 -20.33 42.47
N LYS A 331 7.69 -19.29 41.65
CA LYS A 331 6.44 -18.82 41.05
C LYS A 331 5.99 -19.98 40.17
N ALA A 332 4.74 -20.42 40.34
CA ALA A 332 4.11 -21.19 39.28
C ALA A 332 4.36 -20.47 37.96
N PRO A 333 4.57 -21.16 36.82
CA PRO A 333 4.62 -20.49 35.53
C PRO A 333 3.40 -19.58 35.48
N THR A 334 3.62 -18.27 35.65
CA THR A 334 2.58 -17.30 35.40
C THR A 334 2.22 -17.57 33.97
N THR A 335 0.93 -17.78 33.68
CA THR A 335 0.42 -17.55 32.33
C THR A 335 0.93 -16.17 31.97
N ALA A 336 2.05 -16.12 31.24
CA ALA A 336 2.64 -14.87 30.83
C ALA A 336 1.50 -14.10 30.21
N LEU A 337 1.35 -12.83 30.58
CA LEU A 337 0.30 -12.00 30.04
C LEU A 337 0.61 -11.84 28.54
N LEU A 338 0.15 -12.80 27.75
CA LEU A 338 0.17 -12.75 26.31
C LEU A 338 -0.52 -11.45 25.96
N ARG A 339 0.15 -10.61 25.18
CA ARG A 339 -0.48 -9.39 24.72
C ARG A 339 -1.73 -9.76 23.93
N PRO A 340 -2.90 -9.20 24.23
CA PRO A 340 -4.09 -9.46 23.43
C PRO A 340 -3.79 -9.06 21.99
N ALA A 341 -4.23 -9.87 21.03
CA ALA A 341 -4.16 -9.48 19.63
C ALA A 341 -5.11 -8.31 19.40
N GLY A 342 -4.64 -7.25 18.74
CA GLY A 342 -5.54 -6.22 18.28
C GLY A 342 -6.49 -6.79 17.22
N VAL A 343 -7.67 -6.19 17.09
CA VAL A 343 -8.66 -6.55 16.07
C VAL A 343 -8.69 -5.44 15.02
N TRP A 344 -8.70 -5.82 13.74
CA TRP A 344 -8.82 -4.85 12.64
C TRP A 344 -10.17 -4.12 12.77
N ARG A 345 -10.17 -2.80 12.58
CA ARG A 345 -11.40 -2.01 12.55
C ARG A 345 -11.52 -1.24 11.23
N PRO A 346 -12.75 -1.06 10.71
CA PRO A 346 -12.98 -0.19 9.58
C PRO A 346 -12.65 1.26 9.93
N GLU A 347 -12.34 2.04 8.90
CA GLU A 347 -12.17 3.48 9.00
C GLU A 347 -13.51 4.17 9.33
N PRO A 348 -13.49 5.36 9.97
CA PRO A 348 -14.68 6.20 10.07
C PRO A 348 -15.26 6.52 8.69
N GLY A 349 -16.59 6.66 8.60
CA GLY A 349 -17.27 6.97 7.34
C GLY A 349 -17.18 8.45 6.91
N TYR A 350 -17.01 9.38 7.85
CA TYR A 350 -16.96 10.84 7.62
C TYR A 350 -18.15 11.47 6.87
N GLU A 351 -19.33 10.84 6.87
CA GLU A 351 -20.50 11.30 6.10
C GLU A 351 -21.15 12.58 6.66
N ASN A 352 -20.98 12.84 7.96
CA ASN A 352 -21.68 13.92 8.67
C ASN A 352 -21.21 15.35 8.32
N ALA A 353 -20.08 15.49 7.61
CA ALA A 353 -19.52 16.79 7.25
C ALA A 353 -19.02 16.78 5.79
N PRO A 354 -19.91 16.98 4.80
CA PRO A 354 -19.53 17.04 3.38
C PRO A 354 -18.47 18.11 3.10
N TYR A 355 -18.52 19.25 3.79
CA TYR A 355 -17.40 20.19 3.83
C TYR A 355 -16.68 20.07 5.18
N PRO A 356 -15.68 19.19 5.30
CA PRO A 356 -15.01 18.97 6.57
C PRO A 356 -14.09 20.13 6.92
N SER A 357 -13.61 20.18 8.17
CA SER A 357 -12.67 21.22 8.62
C SER A 357 -11.40 21.22 7.78
N ARG A 358 -10.65 22.33 7.81
CA ARG A 358 -9.37 22.45 7.10
C ARG A 358 -8.43 21.28 7.41
N GLU A 359 -8.28 20.92 8.69
CA GLU A 359 -7.40 19.85 9.14
C GLU A 359 -7.90 18.47 8.66
N GLN A 360 -9.22 18.26 8.59
CA GLN A 360 -9.80 17.05 8.03
C GLN A 360 -9.63 16.98 6.50
N ARG A 361 -9.64 18.11 5.77
CA ARG A 361 -9.29 18.12 4.34
C ARG A 361 -7.83 17.74 4.13
N LEU A 362 -6.91 18.20 4.98
CA LEU A 362 -5.50 17.78 4.95
C LEU A 362 -5.34 16.30 5.31
N LEU A 363 -6.15 15.77 6.25
CA LEU A 363 -6.22 14.34 6.53
C LEU A 363 -6.67 13.55 5.29
N ALA A 364 -7.64 14.05 4.51
CA ALA A 364 -8.02 13.42 3.25
C ALA A 364 -6.85 13.33 2.27
N GLY A 365 -6.05 14.39 2.18
CA GLY A 365 -4.79 14.41 1.43
C GLY A 365 -3.80 13.37 1.95
N ALA A 366 -3.63 13.27 3.27
CA ALA A 366 -2.77 12.27 3.90
C ALA A 366 -3.22 10.84 3.57
N LYS A 367 -4.52 10.54 3.72
CA LYS A 367 -5.09 9.23 3.42
C LYS A 367 -4.94 8.86 1.95
N LEU A 368 -5.30 9.76 1.03
CA LEU A 368 -5.15 9.53 -0.42
C LEU A 368 -3.66 9.31 -0.76
N TRP A 369 -2.78 10.20 -0.31
CA TRP A 369 -1.36 10.13 -0.65
C TRP A 369 -0.68 8.85 -0.17
N THR A 370 -0.88 8.50 1.09
CA THR A 370 -0.25 7.33 1.70
C THR A 370 -0.82 6.01 1.19
N VAL A 371 -2.14 5.91 0.97
CA VAL A 371 -2.74 4.72 0.38
C VAL A 371 -2.15 4.43 -0.99
N VAL A 372 -1.99 5.45 -1.84
CA VAL A 372 -1.38 5.28 -3.15
C VAL A 372 0.11 4.90 -3.02
N ARG A 373 0.85 5.51 -2.09
CA ARG A 373 2.26 5.19 -1.83
C ARG A 373 2.48 3.72 -1.43
N TYR A 374 1.57 3.15 -0.64
CA TYR A 374 1.72 1.78 -0.16
C TYR A 374 1.02 0.74 -1.05
N PHE A 375 -0.08 1.09 -1.71
CA PHE A 375 -0.99 0.09 -2.29
C PHE A 375 -1.38 0.32 -3.75
N PHE A 376 -1.04 1.45 -4.38
CA PHE A 376 -1.22 1.57 -5.82
C PHE A 376 -0.04 0.91 -6.55
N PRO A 377 -0.27 -0.12 -7.38
CA PRO A 377 0.83 -0.94 -7.88
C PRO A 377 1.58 -0.28 -9.06
N TYR A 378 1.01 0.76 -9.67
CA TYR A 378 1.52 1.36 -10.91
C TYR A 378 2.16 2.73 -10.75
N THR A 379 2.64 3.11 -9.56
CA THR A 379 3.35 4.40 -9.35
C THR A 379 4.54 4.58 -10.28
N HIS A 380 5.19 3.48 -10.68
CA HIS A 380 6.31 3.45 -11.63
C HIS A 380 5.92 3.72 -13.10
N LEU A 381 4.62 3.72 -13.44
CA LEU A 381 4.09 4.02 -14.77
C LEU A 381 3.49 5.42 -14.90
N MET A 382 3.46 6.19 -13.80
CA MET A 382 2.91 7.53 -13.76
C MET A 382 3.84 8.53 -14.44
N ASP A 383 3.27 9.54 -15.09
CA ASP A 383 4.05 10.57 -15.79
C ASP A 383 4.87 11.47 -14.85
N GLN A 384 4.54 11.48 -13.55
CA GLN A 384 5.26 12.24 -12.52
C GLN A 384 5.44 11.37 -11.27
N PRO A 385 6.58 11.50 -10.55
CA PRO A 385 6.80 10.77 -9.31
C PRO A 385 5.72 11.07 -8.27
N TRP A 386 5.18 10.03 -7.64
CA TRP A 386 4.11 10.18 -6.64
C TRP A 386 4.52 11.04 -5.44
N GLU A 387 5.77 10.89 -5.00
CA GLU A 387 6.33 11.66 -3.89
C GLU A 387 6.24 13.17 -4.13
N SER A 388 6.48 13.64 -5.36
CA SER A 388 6.43 15.07 -5.69
C SER A 388 5.03 15.67 -5.75
N ARG A 389 3.96 14.86 -5.64
CA ARG A 389 2.57 15.33 -5.73
C ARG A 389 2.02 15.80 -4.39
N LEU A 390 2.64 15.42 -3.27
CA LEU A 390 2.12 15.72 -1.93
C LEU A 390 1.94 17.24 -1.66
N PRO A 391 2.91 18.12 -1.93
CA PRO A 391 2.78 19.54 -1.58
C PRO A 391 1.58 20.19 -2.30
N GLY A 392 1.46 19.96 -3.61
CA GLY A 392 0.37 20.50 -4.42
C GLY A 392 -1.00 19.90 -4.07
N LEU A 393 -1.05 18.64 -3.62
CA LEU A 393 -2.28 18.04 -3.11
C LEU A 393 -2.74 18.76 -1.83
N LEU A 394 -1.86 18.93 -0.86
CA LEU A 394 -2.19 19.57 0.42
C LEU A 394 -2.64 21.01 0.21
N GLN A 395 -1.94 21.76 -0.64
CA GLN A 395 -2.29 23.14 -1.01
C GLN A 395 -3.72 23.22 -1.59
N LYS A 396 -4.03 22.40 -2.61
CA LYS A 396 -5.36 22.39 -3.25
C LYS A 396 -6.50 22.10 -2.25
N LEU A 397 -6.27 21.17 -1.31
CA LEU A 397 -7.28 20.78 -0.32
C LEU A 397 -7.46 21.83 0.78
N GLU A 398 -6.40 22.54 1.14
CA GLU A 398 -6.45 23.67 2.06
C GLU A 398 -7.23 24.85 1.47
N GLU A 399 -6.88 25.25 0.24
CA GLU A 399 -7.42 26.41 -0.47
C GLU A 399 -8.86 26.23 -0.97
N ALA A 400 -9.38 25.00 -0.98
CA ALA A 400 -10.75 24.72 -1.40
C ALA A 400 -11.77 25.55 -0.59
N PRO A 401 -12.53 26.47 -1.21
CA PRO A 401 -13.41 27.40 -0.48
C PRO A 401 -14.73 26.76 0.00
N ASP A 402 -15.14 25.64 -0.60
CA ASP A 402 -16.41 24.98 -0.33
C ASP A 402 -16.35 23.45 -0.57
N ALA A 403 -17.45 22.76 -0.25
CA ALA A 403 -17.57 21.30 -0.39
C ALA A 403 -17.37 20.81 -1.83
N LYS A 404 -17.78 21.61 -2.82
CA LYS A 404 -17.69 21.23 -4.23
C LYS A 404 -16.25 21.30 -4.70
N ALA A 405 -15.56 22.40 -4.41
CA ALA A 405 -14.15 22.58 -4.72
C ALA A 405 -13.29 21.52 -4.03
N TYR A 406 -13.58 21.21 -2.76
CA TYR A 406 -12.90 20.15 -2.02
C TYR A 406 -13.06 18.77 -2.68
N ALA A 407 -14.30 18.36 -2.96
CA ALA A 407 -14.58 17.06 -3.55
C ALA A 407 -14.00 16.94 -4.98
N LEU A 408 -14.05 18.02 -5.77
CA LEU A 408 -13.45 18.07 -7.10
C LEU A 408 -11.93 18.07 -7.07
N ALA A 409 -11.29 18.69 -6.07
CA ALA A 409 -9.84 18.62 -5.89
C ALA A 409 -9.37 17.17 -5.64
N LEU A 410 -10.12 16.39 -4.85
CA LEU A 410 -9.84 14.97 -4.66
C LEU A 410 -10.10 14.17 -5.96
N ALA A 411 -11.18 14.46 -6.68
CA ALA A 411 -11.46 13.82 -7.97
C ALA A 411 -10.36 14.10 -9.00
N GLU A 412 -9.86 15.33 -9.07
CA GLU A 412 -8.72 15.72 -9.90
C GLU A 412 -7.46 14.97 -9.47
N ALA A 413 -7.16 14.92 -8.18
CA ALA A 413 -6.00 14.19 -7.66
C ALA A 413 -6.03 12.69 -8.00
N GLY A 414 -7.21 12.08 -8.00
CA GLY A 414 -7.40 10.70 -8.46
C GLY A 414 -6.96 10.50 -9.91
N THR A 415 -7.18 11.48 -10.81
CA THR A 415 -6.79 11.37 -12.22
C THR A 415 -5.28 11.28 -12.44
N TRP A 416 -4.47 11.72 -11.46
CA TRP A 416 -3.01 11.66 -11.56
C TRP A 416 -2.48 10.22 -11.63
N LEU A 417 -3.27 9.23 -11.16
CA LEU A 417 -2.91 7.82 -11.23
C LEU A 417 -3.05 7.23 -12.64
N GLN A 418 -3.80 7.88 -13.54
CA GLN A 418 -3.98 7.47 -14.94
C GLN A 418 -4.40 6.00 -15.06
N ASP A 419 -5.49 5.66 -14.37
CA ASP A 419 -6.02 4.31 -14.23
C ASP A 419 -7.55 4.33 -14.35
N GLY A 420 -8.14 3.41 -15.14
CA GLY A 420 -9.57 3.42 -15.43
C GLY A 420 -10.49 2.95 -14.28
N HIS A 421 -9.95 2.35 -13.21
CA HIS A 421 -10.69 2.00 -12.01
C HIS A 421 -10.76 3.14 -11.00
N VAL A 422 -10.02 4.23 -11.22
CA VAL A 422 -10.00 5.36 -10.30
C VAL A 422 -11.30 6.14 -10.35
N VAL A 423 -12.05 6.10 -9.26
CA VAL A 423 -13.31 6.82 -9.10
C VAL A 423 -13.47 7.35 -7.68
N MET A 424 -13.91 8.61 -7.56
CA MET A 424 -14.38 9.19 -6.30
C MET A 424 -15.91 9.14 -6.26
N ARG A 425 -16.49 8.58 -5.18
CA ARG A 425 -17.94 8.44 -4.98
C ARG A 425 -18.35 8.75 -3.54
N GLY A 426 -19.66 8.74 -3.27
CA GLY A 426 -20.24 8.94 -1.93
C GLY A 426 -20.57 10.39 -1.60
N HIS A 427 -19.75 11.34 -2.04
CA HIS A 427 -19.96 12.76 -1.72
C HIS A 427 -21.09 13.41 -2.54
N PRO A 428 -22.03 14.15 -1.89
CA PRO A 428 -23.17 14.79 -2.57
C PRO A 428 -22.78 15.71 -3.73
N GLU A 429 -21.75 16.53 -3.57
CA GLU A 429 -21.30 17.43 -4.64
C GLU A 429 -20.70 16.68 -5.85
N LEU A 430 -20.13 15.49 -5.67
CA LEU A 430 -19.70 14.67 -6.81
C LEU A 430 -20.91 14.11 -7.55
N GLN A 431 -21.91 13.61 -6.82
CA GLN A 431 -23.17 13.16 -7.41
C GLN A 431 -23.86 14.31 -8.16
N ARG A 432 -23.85 15.52 -7.61
CA ARG A 432 -24.48 16.70 -8.20
C ARG A 432 -23.72 17.23 -9.41
N PHE A 433 -22.39 17.25 -9.36
CA PHE A 433 -21.54 17.69 -10.47
C PHE A 433 -21.64 16.75 -11.66
N PHE A 434 -21.55 15.46 -11.39
CA PHE A 434 -21.50 14.47 -12.45
C PHE A 434 -22.86 13.97 -12.90
N GLY A 435 -23.86 13.93 -12.01
CA GLY A 435 -25.16 13.34 -12.29
C GLY A 435 -25.10 11.82 -12.55
N VAL A 436 -26.18 11.31 -13.13
CA VAL A 436 -26.34 9.92 -13.55
C VAL A 436 -25.99 9.80 -15.03
N GLY A 437 -25.23 8.77 -15.40
CA GLY A 437 -24.84 8.51 -16.78
C GLY A 437 -25.88 7.63 -17.49
N PRO A 438 -26.24 7.94 -18.74
CA PRO A 438 -27.12 7.08 -19.51
C PRO A 438 -26.43 5.77 -19.92
N GLN A 439 -27.20 4.71 -20.17
CA GLN A 439 -26.68 3.44 -20.70
C GLN A 439 -26.51 3.50 -22.22
N ILE A 440 -25.74 4.49 -22.67
CA ILE A 440 -25.42 4.73 -24.08
C ILE A 440 -23.91 4.67 -24.20
N TRP A 441 -23.42 3.82 -25.09
CA TRP A 441 -22.00 3.76 -25.42
C TRP A 441 -21.70 4.69 -26.56
N VAL A 442 -20.71 5.55 -26.35
CA VAL A 442 -20.23 6.52 -27.32
C VAL A 442 -18.72 6.38 -27.40
N THR A 443 -18.18 6.44 -28.61
CA THR A 443 -16.74 6.47 -28.85
C THR A 443 -16.38 7.67 -29.71
N ASP A 444 -15.10 8.05 -29.66
CA ASP A 444 -14.54 9.03 -30.58
C ASP A 444 -14.25 8.41 -31.96
N ILE A 445 -14.92 8.90 -33.01
CA ILE A 445 -14.58 8.62 -34.41
C ILE A 445 -14.31 9.96 -35.07
N ASP A 446 -13.07 10.16 -35.55
CA ASP A 446 -12.61 11.41 -36.18
C ASP A 446 -12.90 12.67 -35.34
N GLY A 447 -12.71 12.60 -34.02
CA GLY A 447 -12.94 13.71 -33.10
C GLY A 447 -14.41 13.95 -32.74
N LYS A 448 -15.32 13.07 -33.16
CA LYS A 448 -16.77 13.21 -32.94
C LYS A 448 -17.29 12.15 -31.98
N ALA A 449 -18.28 12.53 -31.18
CA ALA A 449 -18.99 11.65 -30.27
C ALA A 449 -20.01 10.79 -31.04
N VAL A 450 -19.69 9.54 -31.36
CA VAL A 450 -20.54 8.65 -32.16
C VAL A 450 -21.14 7.54 -31.31
N VAL A 451 -22.45 7.33 -31.44
CA VAL A 451 -23.19 6.29 -30.72
C VAL A 451 -22.83 4.91 -31.24
N LEU A 452 -22.32 4.03 -30.36
CA LEU A 452 -22.02 2.63 -30.64
C LEU A 452 -23.12 1.67 -30.20
N GLU A 453 -23.79 1.96 -29.08
CA GLU A 453 -24.83 1.10 -28.52
C GLU A 453 -25.80 1.95 -27.69
N VAL A 454 -27.10 1.65 -27.81
CA VAL A 454 -28.17 2.25 -26.99
C VAL A 454 -28.82 1.11 -26.20
N ARG A 455 -28.47 0.96 -24.92
CA ARG A 455 -28.99 -0.15 -24.09
C ARG A 455 -30.34 0.14 -23.46
N THR A 456 -30.69 1.42 -23.36
CA THR A 456 -31.97 1.93 -22.87
C THR A 456 -32.64 2.78 -23.96
N PRO A 457 -33.09 2.19 -25.08
CA PRO A 457 -33.72 2.94 -26.17
C PRO A 457 -34.96 3.73 -25.71
N GLU A 458 -35.68 3.23 -24.71
CA GLU A 458 -36.81 3.90 -24.06
C GLU A 458 -36.42 5.20 -23.35
N ALA A 459 -35.18 5.31 -22.85
CA ALA A 459 -34.68 6.52 -22.24
C ALA A 459 -34.24 7.57 -23.27
N ALA A 460 -34.02 7.16 -24.53
CA ALA A 460 -33.56 8.03 -25.61
C ALA A 460 -34.28 7.72 -26.94
N PRO A 461 -35.62 7.86 -26.99
CA PRO A 461 -36.41 7.46 -28.16
C PRO A 461 -35.97 8.26 -29.39
N GLY A 462 -35.63 7.53 -30.45
CA GLY A 462 -35.13 8.10 -31.71
C GLY A 462 -33.61 8.26 -31.78
N LEU A 463 -32.85 7.98 -30.72
CA LEU A 463 -31.39 7.81 -30.82
C LEU A 463 -31.06 6.49 -31.52
N ALA A 464 -30.15 6.52 -32.48
CA ALA A 464 -29.71 5.34 -33.22
C ALA A 464 -28.19 5.16 -33.18
N VAL A 465 -27.75 3.92 -33.35
CA VAL A 465 -26.33 3.60 -33.57
C VAL A 465 -25.84 4.33 -34.84
N GLY A 466 -24.66 4.93 -34.76
CA GLY A 466 -24.11 5.78 -35.82
C GLY A 466 -24.57 7.24 -35.81
N ASP A 467 -25.48 7.63 -34.91
CA ASP A 467 -25.78 9.04 -34.67
C ASP A 467 -24.55 9.75 -34.08
N VAL A 468 -24.26 10.95 -34.58
CA VAL A 468 -23.21 11.83 -34.03
C VAL A 468 -23.85 12.83 -33.08
N ILE A 469 -23.43 12.85 -31.81
CA ILE A 469 -23.94 13.78 -30.81
C ILE A 469 -23.15 15.09 -30.87
N GLU A 470 -23.79 16.17 -31.33
CA GLU A 470 -23.14 17.48 -31.50
C GLU A 470 -23.33 18.36 -30.26
N LYS A 471 -24.51 18.31 -29.62
CA LYS A 471 -24.86 19.15 -28.47
C LYS A 471 -25.73 18.43 -27.44
N VAL A 472 -25.65 18.87 -26.18
CA VAL A 472 -26.54 18.48 -25.09
C VAL A 472 -27.12 19.75 -24.46
N ASN A 473 -28.44 19.92 -24.51
CA ASN A 473 -29.14 21.15 -24.06
C ASN A 473 -28.59 22.43 -24.73
N GLY A 474 -28.26 22.34 -26.03
CA GLY A 474 -27.66 23.44 -26.79
C GLY A 474 -26.16 23.68 -26.52
N GLU A 475 -25.59 23.09 -25.48
CA GLU A 475 -24.16 23.15 -25.17
C GLU A 475 -23.37 22.20 -26.09
N PRO A 476 -22.31 22.65 -26.80
CA PRO A 476 -21.47 21.78 -27.62
C PRO A 476 -20.88 20.62 -26.83
N MET A 477 -20.87 19.42 -27.42
CA MET A 477 -20.39 18.21 -26.75
C MET A 477 -18.94 18.38 -26.24
N GLU A 478 -18.06 19.00 -27.02
CA GLU A 478 -16.67 19.28 -26.61
C GLU A 478 -16.54 20.23 -25.43
N ALA A 479 -17.48 21.16 -25.23
CA ALA A 479 -17.47 22.02 -24.05
C ALA A 479 -17.74 21.20 -22.78
N ARG A 480 -18.65 20.21 -22.87
CA ARG A 480 -18.93 19.27 -21.78
C ARG A 480 -17.75 18.34 -21.52
N VAL A 481 -17.11 17.83 -22.57
CA VAL A 481 -15.87 17.05 -22.42
C VAL A 481 -14.83 17.83 -21.63
N ARG A 482 -14.55 19.08 -22.00
CA ARG A 482 -13.58 19.93 -21.27
C ARG A 482 -13.95 20.14 -19.81
N ARG A 483 -15.25 20.19 -19.49
CA ARG A 483 -15.74 20.32 -18.10
C ARG A 483 -15.48 19.07 -17.26
N PHE A 484 -15.61 17.88 -17.82
CA PHE A 484 -15.50 16.61 -17.07
C PHE A 484 -14.11 15.96 -17.14
N ALA A 485 -13.31 16.26 -18.16
CA ALA A 485 -11.99 15.67 -18.37
C ALA A 485 -11.04 15.80 -17.15
N PRO A 486 -10.94 16.95 -16.45
CA PRO A 486 -10.03 17.09 -15.31
C PRO A 486 -10.34 16.17 -14.12
N TYR A 487 -11.54 15.56 -14.09
CA TYR A 487 -12.04 14.77 -12.96
C TYR A 487 -12.37 13.32 -13.37
N THR A 488 -11.92 12.90 -14.54
CA THR A 488 -12.16 11.55 -15.07
C THR A 488 -10.82 10.89 -15.34
N SER A 489 -10.63 9.68 -14.83
CA SER A 489 -9.40 8.91 -15.00
C SER A 489 -9.54 7.85 -16.08
N GLY A 490 -8.43 7.48 -16.71
CA GLY A 490 -8.34 6.43 -17.71
C GLY A 490 -6.89 6.09 -18.02
N ALA A 491 -6.60 4.83 -18.31
CA ALA A 491 -5.23 4.38 -18.50
C ALA A 491 -4.66 4.72 -19.88
N THR A 492 -5.46 4.58 -20.94
CA THR A 492 -5.08 4.97 -22.30
C THR A 492 -5.81 6.25 -22.72
N PRO A 493 -5.23 7.09 -23.61
CA PRO A 493 -5.91 8.27 -24.13
C PRO A 493 -7.28 7.96 -24.78
N ALA A 494 -7.38 6.85 -25.51
CA ALA A 494 -8.62 6.43 -26.14
C ALA A 494 -9.69 6.03 -25.12
N SER A 495 -9.35 5.23 -24.11
CA SER A 495 -10.27 4.83 -23.04
C SER A 495 -10.70 6.02 -22.17
N LEU A 496 -9.77 6.93 -21.86
CA LEU A 496 -10.08 8.19 -21.18
C LEU A 496 -11.08 9.01 -21.98
N ARG A 497 -10.83 9.21 -23.28
CA ARG A 497 -11.71 9.97 -24.17
C ARG A 497 -13.12 9.40 -24.19
N ASP A 498 -13.26 8.09 -24.38
CA ASP A 498 -14.56 7.42 -24.42
C ASP A 498 -15.29 7.48 -23.06
N THR A 499 -14.55 7.44 -21.96
CA THR A 499 -15.13 7.59 -20.61
C THR A 499 -15.61 9.01 -20.36
N VAL A 500 -14.83 10.03 -20.78
CA VAL A 500 -15.23 11.44 -20.68
C VAL A 500 -16.43 11.74 -21.57
N LEU A 501 -16.49 11.18 -22.78
CA LEU A 501 -17.66 11.32 -23.68
C LEU A 501 -18.92 10.80 -23.00
N ARG A 502 -18.87 9.61 -22.39
CA ARG A 502 -20.01 9.06 -21.64
C ARG A 502 -20.38 9.94 -20.44
N ARG A 503 -19.41 10.44 -19.69
CA ARG A 503 -19.64 11.36 -18.55
C ARG A 503 -20.25 12.69 -19.00
N ALA A 504 -19.86 13.18 -20.16
CA ALA A 504 -20.41 14.40 -20.75
C ALA A 504 -21.89 14.26 -21.12
N LEU A 505 -22.40 13.04 -21.34
CA LEU A 505 -23.84 12.80 -21.52
C LEU A 505 -24.64 12.76 -20.23
N SER A 506 -23.99 12.75 -19.06
CA SER A 506 -24.70 12.66 -17.78
C SER A 506 -25.54 13.91 -17.47
N GLY A 507 -26.58 13.71 -16.66
CA GLY A 507 -27.46 14.76 -16.16
C GLY A 507 -28.02 14.43 -14.78
N ALA A 508 -28.75 15.38 -14.19
CA ALA A 508 -29.37 15.16 -12.89
C ALA A 508 -30.45 14.07 -13.00
N GLU A 509 -30.51 13.19 -12.00
CA GLU A 509 -31.51 12.13 -11.94
C GLU A 509 -32.94 12.68 -12.03
N GLY A 510 -33.79 11.99 -12.79
CA GLY A 510 -35.18 12.39 -13.04
C GLY A 510 -35.35 13.52 -14.06
N THR A 511 -34.27 14.08 -14.61
CA THR A 511 -34.35 15.15 -15.61
C THR A 511 -34.25 14.65 -17.05
N THR A 512 -34.65 15.48 -18.01
CA THR A 512 -34.50 15.19 -19.44
C THR A 512 -33.56 16.20 -20.08
N SER A 513 -32.62 15.72 -20.89
CA SER A 513 -31.80 16.54 -21.77
C SER A 513 -32.22 16.43 -23.24
N THR A 514 -31.92 17.44 -24.04
CA THR A 514 -32.09 17.40 -25.49
C THR A 514 -30.73 17.20 -26.15
N LEU A 515 -30.55 16.07 -26.83
CA LEU A 515 -29.38 15.78 -27.64
C LEU A 515 -29.64 16.27 -29.06
N THR A 516 -28.84 17.21 -29.55
CA THR A 516 -28.82 17.53 -30.99
C THR A 516 -27.85 16.57 -31.65
N VAL A 517 -28.39 15.70 -32.51
CA VAL A 517 -27.63 14.62 -33.15
C VAL A 517 -27.73 14.71 -34.67
N ARG A 518 -26.70 14.23 -35.36
CA ARG A 518 -26.68 14.07 -36.81
C ARG A 518 -26.72 12.60 -37.16
N GLY A 519 -27.88 12.14 -37.63
CA GLY A 519 -28.07 10.78 -38.12
C GLY A 519 -27.93 10.69 -39.64
N ALA A 520 -28.23 9.51 -40.21
CA ALA A 520 -28.12 9.26 -41.64
C ALA A 520 -29.04 10.16 -42.49
N GLN A 521 -30.20 10.57 -41.95
CA GLN A 521 -31.20 11.42 -42.60
C GLN A 521 -31.00 12.92 -42.33
N GLY A 522 -29.93 13.31 -41.62
CA GLY A 522 -29.65 14.68 -41.23
C GLY A 522 -29.78 14.95 -39.72
N PRO A 523 -29.76 16.24 -39.33
CA PRO A 523 -29.83 16.64 -37.92
C PRO A 523 -31.23 16.42 -37.34
N LYS A 524 -31.30 15.97 -36.08
CA LYS A 524 -32.53 15.81 -35.30
C LYS A 524 -32.25 16.06 -33.82
N ASP A 525 -33.29 16.41 -33.08
CA ASP A 525 -33.23 16.49 -31.62
C ASP A 525 -33.83 15.23 -30.99
N VAL A 526 -33.13 14.67 -30.02
CA VAL A 526 -33.54 13.48 -29.27
C VAL A 526 -33.65 13.84 -27.79
N LYS A 527 -34.73 13.41 -27.13
CA LYS A 527 -34.87 13.55 -25.68
C LYS A 527 -34.16 12.40 -24.98
N LEU A 528 -33.32 12.69 -24.00
CA LEU A 528 -32.62 11.73 -23.15
C LEU A 528 -33.09 11.91 -21.70
N THR A 529 -33.73 10.89 -21.13
CA THR A 529 -34.13 10.84 -19.73
C THR A 529 -33.03 10.25 -18.86
N HIS A 530 -32.67 10.95 -17.79
CA HIS A 530 -31.61 10.59 -16.85
C HIS A 530 -32.18 9.79 -15.69
N GLN A 531 -31.82 8.50 -15.61
CA GLN A 531 -32.29 7.60 -14.56
C GLN A 531 -31.15 6.72 -14.04
N SER A 532 -31.07 6.53 -12.72
CA SER A 532 -30.20 5.52 -12.13
C SER A 532 -30.79 4.13 -12.32
N GLY A 533 -29.92 3.12 -12.30
CA GLY A 533 -30.35 1.73 -12.31
C GLY A 533 -30.83 1.30 -13.69
N TRP A 534 -30.00 0.50 -14.35
CA TRP A 534 -30.44 -0.28 -15.49
C TRP A 534 -30.18 -1.74 -15.19
N THR A 535 -31.27 -2.48 -15.06
CA THR A 535 -31.22 -3.92 -15.07
C THR A 535 -31.45 -4.36 -16.50
N PRO A 536 -30.49 -5.06 -17.13
CA PRO A 536 -30.73 -5.64 -18.45
C PRO A 536 -32.00 -6.50 -18.38
N PRO A 537 -32.95 -6.36 -19.32
CA PRO A 537 -34.09 -7.24 -19.36
C PRO A 537 -33.63 -8.69 -19.51
N ALA A 538 -34.38 -9.63 -18.92
CA ALA A 538 -34.15 -11.04 -19.13
C ALA A 538 -34.22 -11.33 -20.64
N THR A 539 -33.18 -11.97 -21.18
CA THR A 539 -33.10 -12.29 -22.61
C THR A 539 -33.13 -13.79 -22.81
N THR A 540 -33.89 -14.24 -23.81
CA THR A 540 -33.90 -15.63 -24.29
C THR A 540 -32.86 -15.85 -25.40
N GLN A 541 -32.10 -14.82 -25.77
CA GLN A 541 -31.08 -14.91 -26.78
C GLN A 541 -29.98 -15.88 -26.33
N ALA A 542 -29.67 -16.86 -27.18
CA ALA A 542 -28.58 -17.79 -26.92
C ALA A 542 -27.23 -17.03 -26.84
N PRO A 543 -26.32 -17.45 -25.95
CA PRO A 543 -25.00 -16.83 -25.82
C PRO A 543 -24.06 -17.16 -27.00
N TYR A 544 -24.53 -17.95 -27.97
CA TYR A 544 -23.80 -18.32 -29.17
C TYR A 544 -24.71 -18.40 -30.39
N ARG A 545 -24.10 -18.38 -31.58
CA ARG A 545 -24.72 -18.67 -32.87
C ARG A 545 -23.70 -19.30 -33.81
N ILE A 546 -24.17 -20.13 -34.75
CA ILE A 546 -23.36 -20.60 -35.88
C ILE A 546 -23.69 -19.72 -37.08
N LEU A 547 -22.68 -19.00 -37.56
CA LEU A 547 -22.74 -18.10 -38.70
C LEU A 547 -22.47 -18.84 -40.01
N GLU A 548 -22.79 -18.17 -41.11
CA GLU A 548 -22.52 -18.66 -42.46
C GLU A 548 -21.03 -19.05 -42.63
N GLY A 549 -20.77 -20.20 -43.26
CA GLY A 549 -19.44 -20.77 -43.38
C GLY A 549 -19.02 -21.63 -42.19
N ASN A 550 -19.98 -22.06 -41.36
CA ASN A 550 -19.78 -22.90 -40.18
C ASN A 550 -18.83 -22.27 -39.15
N ILE A 551 -19.06 -20.99 -38.84
CA ILE A 551 -18.24 -20.20 -37.90
C ILE A 551 -19.03 -19.99 -36.62
N GLY A 552 -18.50 -20.41 -35.48
CA GLY A 552 -19.09 -20.10 -34.18
C GLY A 552 -18.94 -18.61 -33.85
N PHE A 553 -19.93 -18.04 -33.19
CA PHE A 553 -19.85 -16.72 -32.56
C PHE A 553 -20.33 -16.85 -31.13
N VAL A 554 -19.59 -16.27 -30.19
CA VAL A 554 -19.88 -16.29 -28.75
C VAL A 554 -19.97 -14.85 -28.25
N ASP A 555 -21.10 -14.50 -27.63
CA ASP A 555 -21.33 -13.19 -26.99
C ASP A 555 -21.06 -13.28 -25.49
N PHE A 556 -19.93 -12.73 -25.03
CA PHE A 556 -19.58 -12.74 -23.61
C PHE A 556 -20.53 -11.92 -22.74
N ARG A 557 -21.31 -11.00 -23.32
CA ARG A 557 -22.37 -10.28 -22.59
C ARG A 557 -23.47 -11.20 -22.07
N LEU A 558 -23.64 -12.36 -22.70
CA LEU A 558 -24.73 -13.31 -22.44
C LEU A 558 -24.23 -14.62 -21.83
N LEU A 559 -23.00 -15.04 -22.14
CA LEU A 559 -22.47 -16.34 -21.73
C LEU A 559 -22.25 -16.42 -20.22
N GLU A 560 -23.09 -17.21 -19.56
CA GLU A 560 -22.92 -17.60 -18.16
C GLU A 560 -21.97 -18.81 -18.02
N ALA A 561 -21.30 -18.94 -16.88
CA ALA A 561 -20.32 -20.01 -16.64
C ALA A 561 -20.90 -21.42 -16.81
N TRP A 562 -22.15 -21.66 -16.37
CA TRP A 562 -22.80 -22.97 -16.45
C TRP A 562 -23.22 -23.36 -17.88
N GLN A 563 -23.30 -22.41 -18.82
CA GLN A 563 -23.67 -22.66 -20.21
C GLN A 563 -22.48 -23.10 -21.07
N VAL A 564 -21.25 -22.88 -20.59
CA VAL A 564 -20.02 -23.15 -21.36
C VAL A 564 -19.97 -24.59 -21.91
N PRO A 565 -20.26 -25.65 -21.13
CA PRO A 565 -20.21 -27.02 -21.66
C PRO A 565 -21.13 -27.22 -22.87
N GLU A 566 -22.38 -26.75 -22.78
CA GLU A 566 -23.35 -26.89 -23.88
C GLU A 566 -22.90 -26.10 -25.11
N VAL A 567 -22.42 -24.87 -24.92
CA VAL A 567 -21.92 -24.02 -26.01
C VAL A 567 -20.79 -24.73 -26.76
N PHE A 568 -19.82 -25.31 -26.04
CA PHE A 568 -18.72 -26.01 -26.69
C PHE A 568 -19.15 -27.32 -27.36
N GLU A 569 -20.12 -28.06 -26.80
CA GLU A 569 -20.69 -29.22 -27.49
C GLU A 569 -21.31 -28.85 -28.84
N LYS A 570 -21.92 -27.67 -28.93
CA LYS A 570 -22.55 -27.16 -30.16
C LYS A 570 -21.54 -26.56 -31.14
N LEU A 571 -20.48 -25.94 -30.63
CA LEU A 571 -19.46 -25.28 -31.45
C LEU A 571 -18.28 -26.18 -31.83
N LYS A 572 -18.13 -27.38 -31.25
CA LYS A 572 -16.95 -28.26 -31.45
C LYS A 572 -16.63 -28.58 -32.91
N GLY A 573 -17.65 -28.63 -33.77
CA GLY A 573 -17.51 -28.92 -35.21
C GLY A 573 -17.39 -27.68 -36.10
N THR A 574 -17.34 -26.46 -35.53
CA THR A 574 -17.21 -25.23 -36.30
C THR A 574 -15.78 -25.03 -36.80
N ARG A 575 -15.63 -24.37 -37.95
CA ARG A 575 -14.34 -24.05 -38.58
C ARG A 575 -13.46 -23.14 -37.73
N GLY A 576 -14.10 -22.21 -37.01
CA GLY A 576 -13.47 -21.25 -36.14
C GLY A 576 -14.51 -20.57 -35.26
N ILE A 577 -14.06 -19.91 -34.19
CA ILE A 577 -14.93 -19.17 -33.28
C ILE A 577 -14.54 -17.69 -33.25
N VAL A 578 -15.54 -16.82 -33.39
CA VAL A 578 -15.43 -15.40 -33.06
C VAL A 578 -15.90 -15.17 -31.64
N PHE A 579 -15.02 -14.66 -30.80
CA PHE A 579 -15.34 -14.24 -29.44
C PHE A 579 -15.60 -12.74 -29.41
N ASP A 580 -16.80 -12.31 -29.01
CA ASP A 580 -17.11 -10.88 -28.86
C ASP A 580 -16.84 -10.40 -27.44
N LEU A 581 -15.69 -9.75 -27.25
CA LEU A 581 -15.20 -9.25 -25.97
C LEU A 581 -15.30 -7.72 -25.88
N ARG A 582 -16.04 -7.09 -26.81
CA ARG A 582 -16.39 -5.66 -26.78
C ARG A 582 -17.41 -5.36 -25.67
N ASN A 583 -18.01 -6.39 -25.07
CA ASN A 583 -18.90 -6.30 -23.93
C ASN A 583 -18.28 -6.97 -22.71
N TYR A 584 -18.67 -6.51 -21.52
CA TYR A 584 -18.15 -7.04 -20.26
C TYR A 584 -18.70 -8.46 -20.00
N PRO A 585 -17.83 -9.45 -19.70
CA PRO A 585 -18.23 -10.83 -19.49
C PRO A 585 -19.01 -11.06 -18.18
N ARG A 586 -19.73 -12.18 -18.08
CA ARG A 586 -20.46 -12.62 -16.88
C ARG A 586 -19.74 -13.72 -16.09
N GLY A 587 -18.41 -13.62 -15.97
CA GLY A 587 -17.62 -14.61 -15.23
C GLY A 587 -17.48 -15.98 -15.89
N SER A 588 -17.77 -16.12 -17.19
CA SER A 588 -17.64 -17.40 -17.92
C SER A 588 -16.20 -17.80 -18.26
N MET A 589 -15.23 -16.92 -18.06
CA MET A 589 -13.80 -17.16 -18.36
C MET A 589 -13.27 -18.46 -17.74
N TRP A 590 -13.48 -18.69 -16.44
CA TRP A 590 -12.89 -19.83 -15.72
C TRP A 590 -13.48 -21.17 -16.17
N ALA A 591 -14.77 -21.20 -16.53
CA ALA A 591 -15.39 -22.38 -17.11
C ALA A 591 -14.94 -22.63 -18.56
N LEU A 592 -14.62 -21.56 -19.31
CA LEU A 592 -14.19 -21.62 -20.71
C LEU A 592 -12.75 -22.13 -20.88
N GLY A 593 -11.84 -21.78 -19.96
CA GLY A 593 -10.42 -22.15 -20.03
C GLY A 593 -10.15 -23.61 -20.43
N PRO A 594 -10.71 -24.61 -19.72
CA PRO A 594 -10.50 -26.03 -20.03
C PRO A 594 -10.86 -26.46 -21.45
N TYR A 595 -11.83 -25.79 -22.09
CA TYR A 595 -12.28 -26.11 -23.45
C TYR A 595 -11.41 -25.49 -24.54
N ILE A 596 -10.59 -24.48 -24.21
CA ILE A 596 -9.86 -23.68 -25.20
C ILE A 596 -8.34 -23.78 -25.06
N ASP A 597 -7.83 -24.34 -23.96
CA ASP A 597 -6.40 -24.49 -23.67
C ASP A 597 -5.69 -25.54 -24.52
N VAL A 598 -5.44 -25.24 -25.78
CA VAL A 598 -4.68 -26.09 -26.70
C VAL A 598 -3.16 -25.95 -26.54
N LYS A 599 -2.69 -25.08 -25.63
CA LYS A 599 -1.27 -24.76 -25.41
C LYS A 599 -0.68 -25.33 -24.12
N GLY A 600 -1.48 -25.97 -23.29
CA GLY A 600 -1.00 -26.75 -22.14
C GLY A 600 -0.70 -25.85 -20.94
N SER A 601 -1.74 -25.16 -20.44
CA SER A 601 -1.73 -24.43 -19.17
C SER A 601 -0.60 -23.40 -19.05
N ARG A 602 -0.31 -22.67 -20.12
CA ARG A 602 0.62 -21.53 -20.06
C ARG A 602 0.08 -20.48 -19.09
N PRO A 603 0.96 -19.80 -18.31
CA PRO A 603 0.54 -18.62 -17.58
C PRO A 603 -0.11 -17.63 -18.53
N TYR A 604 -1.29 -17.13 -18.18
CA TYR A 604 -1.98 -16.11 -18.96
C TYR A 604 -1.92 -14.74 -18.31
N ALA A 605 -1.73 -14.69 -16.99
CA ALA A 605 -1.53 -13.44 -16.26
C ALA A 605 -0.43 -13.61 -15.19
N GLN A 606 0.34 -12.56 -15.00
CA GLN A 606 1.24 -12.42 -13.86
C GLN A 606 0.79 -11.24 -13.00
N TYR A 607 0.87 -11.39 -11.68
CA TYR A 607 0.42 -10.41 -10.71
C TYR A 607 1.54 -9.93 -9.82
N GLU A 608 1.50 -8.65 -9.48
CA GLU A 608 2.24 -8.12 -8.35
C GLU A 608 1.29 -7.36 -7.41
N ARG A 609 1.12 -7.89 -6.19
CA ARG A 609 0.32 -7.25 -5.14
C ARG A 609 1.25 -6.51 -4.17
N PRO A 610 1.08 -5.20 -3.96
CA PRO A 610 1.86 -4.48 -2.95
C PRO A 610 1.68 -5.11 -1.56
N MET A 611 2.76 -5.23 -0.81
CA MET A 611 2.78 -5.78 0.54
C MET A 611 3.58 -4.86 1.46
N THR A 612 3.05 -4.59 2.64
CA THR A 612 3.73 -3.80 3.67
C THR A 612 3.40 -4.34 5.05
N GLY A 613 4.37 -4.34 5.95
CA GLY A 613 4.20 -4.80 7.33
C GLY A 613 5.53 -4.98 8.04
N GLY A 614 5.56 -4.73 9.36
CA GLY A 614 6.81 -4.77 10.12
C GLY A 614 7.90 -3.91 9.49
N MET A 615 9.12 -4.45 9.35
CA MET A 615 10.23 -3.80 8.63
C MET A 615 10.23 -4.04 7.11
N ARG A 616 9.21 -4.70 6.55
CA ARG A 616 9.19 -5.16 5.15
C ARG A 616 8.21 -4.34 4.30
N GLU A 617 8.72 -3.83 3.19
CA GLU A 617 7.92 -3.40 2.02
C GLU A 617 8.31 -4.29 0.85
N GLY A 618 7.34 -4.73 0.07
CA GLY A 618 7.59 -5.63 -1.03
C GLY A 618 6.38 -5.88 -1.89
N ARG A 619 6.46 -6.94 -2.69
CA ARG A 619 5.38 -7.34 -3.61
C ARG A 619 5.22 -8.85 -3.57
N GLN A 620 3.98 -9.31 -3.44
CA GLN A 620 3.65 -10.71 -3.62
C GLN A 620 3.45 -10.98 -5.11
N LYS A 621 4.22 -11.93 -5.65
CA LYS A 621 4.14 -12.34 -7.04
C LYS A 621 3.28 -13.57 -7.19
N LEU A 622 2.31 -13.54 -8.10
CA LEU A 622 1.46 -14.68 -8.42
C LEU A 622 1.37 -14.83 -9.94
N SER A 623 0.91 -15.99 -10.39
CA SER A 623 0.61 -16.23 -11.81
C SER A 623 -0.61 -17.12 -11.93
N ASP A 624 -1.47 -16.79 -12.88
CA ASP A 624 -2.59 -17.66 -13.21
C ASP A 624 -2.34 -18.40 -14.51
N ALA A 625 -2.74 -19.66 -14.50
CA ALA A 625 -2.79 -20.56 -15.65
C ALA A 625 -4.14 -21.30 -15.64
N VAL A 626 -4.58 -21.77 -16.80
CA VAL A 626 -5.74 -22.66 -16.85
C VAL A 626 -5.33 -24.01 -16.22
N PRO A 627 -6.06 -24.53 -15.22
CA PRO A 627 -5.77 -25.84 -14.66
C PRO A 627 -5.78 -26.95 -15.72
N ALA A 628 -4.90 -27.93 -15.58
CA ALA A 628 -4.90 -29.09 -16.47
C ALA A 628 -6.27 -29.80 -16.42
N SER A 629 -6.78 -30.19 -17.58
CA SER A 629 -8.07 -30.86 -17.72
C SER A 629 -8.08 -31.83 -18.90
N GLU A 630 -8.80 -32.94 -18.73
CA GLU A 630 -9.11 -33.94 -19.78
C GLU A 630 -10.30 -33.52 -20.66
N THR A 631 -10.88 -32.35 -20.43
CA THR A 631 -11.96 -31.79 -21.26
C THR A 631 -11.54 -31.78 -22.74
N PRO A 632 -12.38 -32.29 -23.67
CA PRO A 632 -12.12 -32.18 -25.11
C PRO A 632 -11.94 -30.72 -25.53
N LYS A 633 -10.76 -30.41 -26.06
CA LYS A 633 -10.34 -29.04 -26.41
C LYS A 633 -10.79 -28.67 -27.82
N TYR A 634 -11.34 -27.48 -27.99
CA TYR A 634 -11.60 -26.90 -29.29
C TYR A 634 -10.27 -26.47 -29.95
N ARG A 635 -9.96 -27.08 -31.09
CA ARG A 635 -8.70 -26.84 -31.84
C ARG A 635 -8.86 -25.95 -33.06
N GLY A 636 -10.09 -25.50 -33.34
CA GLY A 636 -10.35 -24.56 -34.42
C GLY A 636 -9.74 -23.19 -34.12
N ARG A 637 -9.59 -22.36 -35.15
CA ARG A 637 -9.01 -21.02 -35.03
C ARG A 637 -9.96 -20.07 -34.32
N THR A 638 -9.41 -19.09 -33.61
CA THR A 638 -10.20 -18.09 -32.89
C THR A 638 -9.83 -16.66 -33.28
N VAL A 639 -10.84 -15.80 -33.34
CA VAL A 639 -10.69 -14.35 -33.51
C VAL A 639 -11.45 -13.68 -32.38
N THR A 640 -10.83 -12.74 -31.68
CA THR A 640 -11.48 -12.04 -30.55
C THR A 640 -11.65 -10.56 -30.89
N LEU A 641 -12.89 -10.08 -30.85
CA LEU A 641 -13.23 -8.68 -31.06
C LEU A 641 -12.97 -7.88 -29.79
N ILE A 642 -12.18 -6.82 -29.88
CA ILE A 642 -11.79 -5.98 -28.74
C ILE A 642 -11.89 -4.49 -29.06
N ASP A 643 -12.20 -3.68 -28.05
CA ASP A 643 -12.12 -2.22 -28.11
C ASP A 643 -11.93 -1.61 -26.72
N THR A 644 -12.04 -0.29 -26.61
CA THR A 644 -11.89 0.48 -25.36
C THR A 644 -12.88 0.10 -24.26
N ARG A 645 -13.97 -0.62 -24.58
CA ARG A 645 -14.93 -1.16 -23.62
C ARG A 645 -14.44 -2.45 -22.96
N THR A 646 -13.51 -3.16 -23.61
CA THR A 646 -12.81 -4.29 -23.03
C THR A 646 -11.88 -3.76 -21.92
N MET A 647 -12.26 -3.98 -20.67
CA MET A 647 -11.56 -3.51 -19.47
C MET A 647 -11.62 -4.62 -18.41
N SER A 648 -10.66 -4.65 -17.48
CA SER A 648 -10.73 -5.46 -16.25
C SER A 648 -10.96 -6.95 -16.54
N GLN A 649 -12.03 -7.57 -16.04
CA GLN A 649 -12.33 -8.99 -16.31
C GLN A 649 -12.36 -9.31 -17.81
N ALA A 650 -12.80 -8.37 -18.66
CA ALA A 650 -12.77 -8.56 -20.11
C ALA A 650 -11.33 -8.64 -20.63
N GLU A 651 -10.42 -7.76 -20.20
CA GLU A 651 -9.00 -7.87 -20.54
C GLU A 651 -8.38 -9.15 -19.98
N HIS A 652 -8.82 -9.58 -18.80
CA HIS A 652 -8.37 -10.83 -18.19
C HIS A 652 -8.78 -12.06 -19.00
N THR A 653 -9.99 -12.05 -19.55
CA THR A 653 -10.48 -13.08 -20.48
C THR A 653 -9.66 -13.07 -21.76
N GLY A 654 -9.32 -11.89 -22.28
CA GLY A 654 -8.46 -11.75 -23.45
C GLY A 654 -7.07 -12.32 -23.22
N LEU A 655 -6.43 -12.04 -22.08
CA LEU A 655 -5.15 -12.64 -21.70
C LEU A 655 -5.20 -14.17 -21.71
N MET A 656 -6.26 -14.76 -21.14
CA MET A 656 -6.45 -16.21 -21.17
C MET A 656 -6.62 -16.72 -22.60
N LEU A 657 -7.44 -16.08 -23.45
CA LEU A 657 -7.60 -16.48 -24.85
C LEU A 657 -6.30 -16.33 -25.69
N GLU A 658 -5.47 -15.33 -25.39
CA GLU A 658 -4.13 -15.14 -25.97
C GLU A 658 -3.24 -16.36 -25.63
N ALA A 659 -3.14 -16.71 -24.35
CA ALA A 659 -2.23 -17.76 -23.89
C ALA A 659 -2.67 -19.19 -24.22
N THR A 660 -3.99 -19.42 -24.32
CA THR A 660 -4.59 -20.76 -24.44
C THR A 660 -4.84 -21.19 -25.88
N ALA A 661 -5.21 -20.25 -26.76
CA ALA A 661 -5.59 -20.55 -28.14
C ALA A 661 -4.89 -19.67 -29.19
N ASP A 662 -3.94 -18.81 -28.80
CA ASP A 662 -3.31 -17.82 -29.67
C ASP A 662 -4.37 -17.02 -30.47
N THR A 663 -5.46 -16.59 -29.80
CA THR A 663 -6.56 -15.90 -30.48
C THR A 663 -6.06 -14.66 -31.23
N ARG A 664 -6.59 -14.44 -32.43
CA ARG A 664 -6.28 -13.22 -33.16
C ARG A 664 -7.19 -12.09 -32.72
N PHE A 665 -6.69 -11.18 -31.88
CA PHE A 665 -7.36 -9.91 -31.59
C PHE A 665 -7.59 -9.03 -32.83
N LEU A 666 -8.84 -8.57 -33.01
CA LEU A 666 -9.30 -7.68 -34.07
C LEU A 666 -10.06 -6.50 -33.44
N GLY A 667 -9.71 -5.27 -33.83
CA GLY A 667 -10.42 -4.08 -33.38
C GLY A 667 -9.47 -2.93 -33.00
N SER A 668 -9.67 -2.35 -31.83
CA SER A 668 -8.79 -1.32 -31.26
C SER A 668 -8.17 -1.79 -29.94
N ALA A 669 -7.15 -1.09 -29.45
CA ALA A 669 -6.54 -1.43 -28.16
C ALA A 669 -7.58 -1.32 -27.03
N THR A 670 -7.49 -2.22 -26.06
CA THR A 670 -8.39 -2.25 -24.91
C THR A 670 -8.10 -1.12 -23.93
N ALA A 671 -8.87 -1.04 -22.85
CA ALA A 671 -8.75 0.03 -21.89
C ALA A 671 -7.35 0.16 -21.25
N GLY A 672 -6.63 -0.97 -21.11
CA GLY A 672 -5.35 -1.03 -20.41
C GLY A 672 -5.53 -0.82 -18.91
N THR A 673 -6.58 -1.39 -18.32
CA THR A 673 -6.96 -1.25 -16.91
C THR A 673 -7.47 -2.59 -16.39
N ASN A 674 -6.58 -3.33 -15.73
CA ASN A 674 -6.89 -4.63 -15.13
C ASN A 674 -6.25 -4.74 -13.74
N GLY A 675 -6.78 -5.66 -12.94
CA GLY A 675 -6.48 -5.83 -11.53
C GLY A 675 -7.73 -5.59 -10.70
N ASP A 676 -7.85 -6.35 -9.62
CA ASP A 676 -8.97 -6.18 -8.71
C ASP A 676 -8.91 -4.80 -8.05
N ILE A 677 -10.09 -4.24 -7.80
CA ILE A 677 -10.22 -2.92 -7.18
C ILE A 677 -10.22 -3.05 -5.66
N THR A 678 -9.79 -1.99 -5.00
CA THR A 678 -9.97 -1.76 -3.57
C THR A 678 -10.37 -0.31 -3.35
N HIS A 679 -10.64 0.08 -2.11
CA HIS A 679 -10.98 1.46 -1.78
C HIS A 679 -10.54 1.91 -0.41
N ALA A 680 -10.23 3.21 -0.35
CA ALA A 680 -10.02 3.97 0.86
C ALA A 680 -11.21 4.88 1.15
N VAL A 681 -11.40 5.22 2.43
CA VAL A 681 -12.43 6.16 2.89
C VAL A 681 -11.76 7.47 3.30
N LEU A 682 -12.18 8.57 2.68
CA LEU A 682 -11.65 9.91 2.90
C LEU A 682 -12.71 10.80 3.59
N PRO A 683 -12.28 11.79 4.40
CA PRO A 683 -13.15 12.81 4.97
C PRO A 683 -14.17 13.41 3.98
N GLY A 684 -15.40 13.63 4.43
CA GLY A 684 -16.53 14.04 3.60
C GLY A 684 -17.33 12.88 2.98
N GLY A 685 -17.13 11.64 3.46
CA GLY A 685 -17.86 10.47 2.95
C GLY A 685 -17.42 10.06 1.55
N ILE A 686 -16.16 10.32 1.18
CA ILE A 686 -15.64 10.01 -0.15
C ILE A 686 -15.02 8.62 -0.15
N GLN A 687 -15.56 7.74 -0.97
CA GLN A 687 -14.93 6.47 -1.30
C GLN A 687 -13.99 6.67 -2.51
N PHE A 688 -12.70 6.44 -2.31
CA PHE A 688 -11.68 6.44 -3.34
C PHE A 688 -11.41 5.01 -3.78
N THR A 689 -11.96 4.62 -4.94
CA THR A 689 -11.71 3.31 -5.56
C THR A 689 -10.49 3.40 -6.47
N PHE A 690 -9.64 2.37 -6.47
CA PHE A 690 -8.46 2.26 -7.34
C PHE A 690 -8.04 0.79 -7.53
N THR A 691 -7.19 0.51 -8.53
CA THR A 691 -6.62 -0.82 -8.77
C THR A 691 -5.65 -1.22 -7.66
N GLY A 692 -5.87 -2.37 -7.00
CA GLY A 692 -5.05 -2.85 -5.88
C GLY A 692 -3.97 -3.86 -6.24
N GLN A 693 -3.90 -4.32 -7.49
CA GLN A 693 -2.85 -5.26 -7.95
C GLN A 693 -2.45 -5.01 -9.39
N GLU A 694 -1.16 -5.17 -9.66
CA GLU A 694 -0.65 -5.11 -11.02
C GLU A 694 -0.96 -6.41 -11.78
N VAL A 695 -1.37 -6.27 -13.04
CA VAL A 695 -1.62 -7.38 -13.96
C VAL A 695 -0.78 -7.19 -15.22
N ARG A 696 -0.04 -8.24 -15.57
CA ARG A 696 0.78 -8.34 -16.79
C ARG A 696 0.29 -9.50 -17.65
N HIS A 697 0.70 -9.50 -18.91
CA HIS A 697 0.56 -10.67 -19.77
C HIS A 697 1.28 -11.87 -19.14
N GLY A 698 0.88 -13.08 -19.54
CA GLY A 698 1.49 -14.33 -19.07
C GLY A 698 3.01 -14.42 -19.27
N ASP A 699 3.55 -13.71 -20.25
CA ASP A 699 4.98 -13.59 -20.55
C ASP A 699 5.67 -12.41 -19.84
N GLY A 700 4.96 -11.66 -18.99
CA GLY A 700 5.47 -10.52 -18.22
C GLY A 700 5.39 -9.17 -18.94
N ARG A 701 4.89 -9.11 -20.19
CA ARG A 701 4.65 -7.82 -20.88
C ARG A 701 3.64 -6.97 -20.11
N GLN A 702 3.83 -5.65 -20.18
CA GLN A 702 2.95 -4.66 -19.56
C GLN A 702 1.56 -4.63 -20.23
N LEU A 703 0.51 -4.72 -19.43
CA LEU A 703 -0.88 -4.50 -19.86
C LEU A 703 -1.37 -3.08 -19.53
N GLN A 704 -1.17 -2.63 -18.29
CA GLN A 704 -1.62 -1.31 -17.83
C GLN A 704 -1.13 -0.18 -18.75
N ARG A 705 -1.99 0.78 -19.09
CA ARG A 705 -1.70 1.91 -20.02
C ARG A 705 -1.43 1.51 -21.49
N LYS A 706 -1.48 0.21 -21.83
CA LYS A 706 -1.32 -0.29 -23.20
C LYS A 706 -2.56 -1.02 -23.70
N GLY A 707 -3.17 -1.82 -22.83
CA GLY A 707 -4.21 -2.78 -23.18
C GLY A 707 -3.68 -3.96 -24.01
N LEU A 708 -4.58 -4.90 -24.30
CA LEU A 708 -4.40 -5.89 -25.35
C LEU A 708 -4.34 -5.14 -26.69
N VAL A 709 -3.26 -5.34 -27.42
CA VAL A 709 -3.03 -4.69 -28.72
C VAL A 709 -3.63 -5.57 -29.81
N PRO A 710 -4.50 -5.04 -30.69
CA PRO A 710 -5.09 -5.83 -31.76
C PRO A 710 -4.03 -6.22 -32.80
N HIS A 711 -4.06 -7.49 -33.22
CA HIS A 711 -3.26 -7.97 -34.35
C HIS A 711 -3.78 -7.43 -35.68
N VAL A 712 -5.07 -7.12 -35.76
CA VAL A 712 -5.71 -6.46 -36.91
C VAL A 712 -6.42 -5.22 -36.40
N LYS A 713 -5.88 -4.05 -36.74
CA LYS A 713 -6.49 -2.77 -36.38
C LYS A 713 -7.69 -2.50 -37.28
N LEU A 714 -8.86 -2.33 -36.68
CA LEU A 714 -10.08 -1.93 -37.37
C LEU A 714 -10.98 -1.19 -36.39
N ARG A 715 -11.54 -0.06 -36.81
CA ARG A 715 -12.56 0.66 -36.04
C ARG A 715 -13.82 0.78 -36.90
N PRO A 716 -15.01 0.81 -36.30
CA PRO A 716 -16.23 1.05 -37.07
C PRO A 716 -16.19 2.42 -37.72
N THR A 717 -16.80 2.55 -38.89
CA THR A 717 -17.04 3.82 -39.57
C THR A 717 -18.44 4.36 -39.25
N VAL A 718 -18.61 5.68 -39.26
CA VAL A 718 -19.93 6.31 -39.10
C VAL A 718 -20.91 5.79 -40.15
N ALA A 719 -20.46 5.70 -41.41
CA ALA A 719 -21.27 5.20 -42.51
C ALA A 719 -21.70 3.74 -42.29
N GLY A 720 -20.78 2.86 -41.87
CA GLY A 720 -21.08 1.46 -41.55
C GLY A 720 -22.09 1.33 -40.42
N LEU A 721 -21.91 2.08 -39.34
CA LEU A 721 -22.84 2.09 -38.20
C LEU A 721 -24.25 2.56 -38.60
N GLN A 722 -24.35 3.61 -39.42
CA GLN A 722 -25.62 4.17 -39.87
C GLN A 722 -26.44 3.23 -40.77
N VAL A 723 -25.78 2.29 -41.44
CA VAL A 723 -26.45 1.24 -42.24
C VAL A 723 -26.53 -0.11 -41.51
N GLY A 724 -26.22 -0.14 -40.21
CA GLY A 724 -26.34 -1.33 -39.37
C GLY A 724 -25.29 -2.41 -39.60
N ARG A 725 -24.13 -2.08 -40.20
CA ARG A 725 -23.03 -3.02 -40.42
C ARG A 725 -22.14 -3.15 -39.20
N ASP A 726 -21.74 -4.38 -38.90
CA ASP A 726 -20.67 -4.69 -37.95
C ASP A 726 -19.40 -5.07 -38.73
N GLU A 727 -18.66 -4.04 -39.16
CA GLU A 727 -17.45 -4.18 -39.98
C GLU A 727 -16.37 -5.05 -39.30
N LEU A 728 -16.35 -5.08 -37.96
CA LEU A 728 -15.44 -5.93 -37.19
C LEU A 728 -15.85 -7.39 -37.27
N LEU A 729 -17.14 -7.70 -37.10
CA LEU A 729 -17.63 -9.07 -37.24
C LEU A 729 -17.48 -9.59 -38.67
N GLU A 730 -17.81 -8.78 -39.68
CA GLU A 730 -17.61 -9.11 -41.09
C GLU A 730 -16.14 -9.45 -41.37
N ARG A 731 -15.21 -8.64 -40.86
CA ARG A 731 -13.77 -8.89 -41.01
C ARG A 731 -13.31 -10.13 -40.26
N ALA A 732 -13.85 -10.41 -39.08
CA ALA A 732 -13.55 -11.64 -38.33
C ALA A 732 -13.95 -12.90 -39.10
N ILE A 733 -15.15 -12.90 -39.67
CA ILE A 733 -15.65 -13.98 -40.52
C ILE A 733 -14.72 -14.19 -41.72
N GLN A 734 -14.29 -13.10 -42.37
CA GLN A 734 -13.36 -13.18 -43.50
C GLN A 734 -12.01 -13.81 -43.09
N LEU A 735 -11.41 -13.39 -41.97
CA LEU A 735 -10.14 -13.93 -41.49
C LEU A 735 -10.19 -15.46 -41.25
N LEU A 736 -11.32 -15.95 -40.75
CA LEU A 736 -11.56 -17.38 -40.54
C LEU A 736 -11.82 -18.13 -41.86
N ARG A 737 -12.36 -17.47 -42.89
CA ARG A 737 -12.60 -18.05 -44.23
C ARG A 737 -11.36 -18.11 -45.12
N ASP A 738 -10.48 -17.11 -45.04
CA ASP A 738 -9.22 -17.08 -45.81
C ASP A 738 -8.16 -18.04 -45.23
N THR A 739 -8.40 -18.44 -43.98
CA THR A 739 -7.80 -19.52 -43.23
C THR A 739 -7.93 -20.97 -43.74
N PRO A 740 -6.95 -21.75 -44.29
CA PRO A 740 -7.17 -23.19 -44.46
C PRO A 740 -7.62 -23.83 -43.13
N ALA A 741 -8.64 -24.69 -43.20
CA ALA A 741 -9.12 -25.41 -42.02
C ALA A 741 -7.96 -26.24 -41.42
N PRO A 742 -7.83 -26.26 -40.08
CA PRO A 742 -6.75 -26.97 -39.39
C PRO A 742 -6.81 -28.48 -39.60
#